data_AF-A0A3B1J7K1-F1
#
_entry.id   AF-A0A3B1J7K1-F1
#
_cell.length_a   1.000
_cell.length_b   1.000
_cell.length_c   1.000
_cell.angle_alpha   90.00
_cell.angle_beta   90.00
_cell.angle_gamma   90.00
#
_symmetry.space_group_name_H-M   'P 1'
#
loop_
_entity.id
_entity.type
_entity.pdbx_description
1 polymer ?
#
loop_
_entity_poly.entity_id
_entity_poly.type
_entity_poly.pdbx_seq_one_letter_code
_entity_poly.pdbx_strand_id
1 'polypeptide(L)'
;MPSLPNDGEDQRTSPENVPPALSNQNGVKRKVRTKKKKGVITANVAGTKYEIVRIAIREIDFHKTRDEDETANLIWNDSAVQHEKIAELRNYQRINHFPGMGEICRKDCLARNMAKMIKIQPQEYSFSPKTWIFPAEYTQFQNYVKELRRKRKQKTFIVKPANGAMGHGISLIRNCEKLPAQDHFIVQEYLDKPFLMEGYKFDLRIYILVTSCDPLRIFLYNDGLVRMGTEKYHTPNDSNLSQLYMHLTNYSVNKHNENFERDETVDKGSKRSIGWFTEFLRTNDYDVAKFWGDVSELVVKTLIVAEPHVLHAYRMCRPGQPPGSDSVCFEVLGFDIILDRKLKPWLLEINRAPSFGTDQKIDFDVKKGVLLNALKLLNVRASDKRRNLAQQKAEAQRRLYGQGTMKKLSAGSSEWEKQRLTLERRKEELKERLAQVRKQISREEHEKRHLGNYRRIYPPDDKLLLEKYEGLLSAAFQTFLAGRAASLQKEMNNPLKRMKEEDILDLLEQCELDDEKLMGKTSRQRGPKALSSMPESAQVPRRQRDYEDTSGSCAGSSTSGSDADEEEESANDLQEKKVSLEVGENKQKSSERSSRVHWKPSPKPVRSSSASSPALSSLIRRSVSCPRSISSLTAQSPTNEGRSPVLKSSANIVMAQAAASSPPTPTARPHTALRSHSLSRNSSAHRVPHSSSLGTIHSNMGESLLNVRTKEQEAELTRQTLAALGEMRIRFPGKSEEEAEAVLNEILNNWKYHKPKVASYWLVKLDATKQRKVLDIVRTNVRSVLQRIWREPDVDSLRLYRLFSRVFNRLLWSHGQGLWNCFCSSGRSSWESIFSKSSEVVTTQELQCCQRLVQLCRDCLLVVYKFVSDSHGSLTGLSPEWDDTSLVSQRQDGFIRSRSRGNLA
;
A
#
# COMPACT_ATOMS: atom_id res chain seq x y z
N MET A 1 -5.81 -1.80 -66.19
CA MET A 1 -6.22 -1.88 -67.61
C MET A 1 -5.04 -2.47 -68.37
N PRO A 2 -5.13 -3.68 -68.97
CA PRO A 2 -6.14 -4.75 -68.76
C PRO A 2 -5.96 -5.39 -67.35
N SER A 3 -6.10 -6.71 -67.14
CA SER A 3 -7.38 -7.41 -66.93
C SER A 3 -7.27 -8.55 -65.89
N LEU A 4 -8.39 -9.24 -65.72
CA LEU A 4 -8.74 -10.49 -65.01
C LEU A 4 -8.83 -11.67 -66.03
N PRO A 5 -9.37 -12.89 -65.74
CA PRO A 5 -9.48 -13.73 -64.51
C PRO A 5 -9.22 -15.26 -64.80
N ASN A 6 -9.80 -16.15 -63.96
CA ASN A 6 -10.24 -17.54 -64.22
C ASN A 6 -9.18 -18.66 -64.20
N ASP A 7 -9.54 -19.91 -63.87
CA ASP A 7 -10.54 -20.48 -62.92
C ASP A 7 -10.25 -21.99 -62.78
N GLY A 8 -10.71 -22.64 -61.70
CA GLY A 8 -10.71 -24.11 -61.60
C GLY A 8 -10.33 -24.67 -60.23
N GLU A 9 -11.30 -24.76 -59.32
CA GLU A 9 -11.27 -25.82 -58.30
C GLU A 9 -11.83 -27.11 -58.93
N ASP A 10 -11.22 -28.27 -58.68
CA ASP A 10 -12.02 -29.48 -58.57
C ASP A 10 -11.44 -30.50 -57.58
N GLN A 11 -12.35 -31.33 -57.08
CA GLN A 11 -12.38 -31.95 -55.77
C GLN A 11 -11.47 -33.19 -55.57
N ARG A 12 -11.13 -33.41 -54.28
CA ARG A 12 -11.14 -34.70 -53.52
C ARG A 12 -10.78 -36.01 -54.28
N THR A 13 -9.92 -36.87 -53.77
CA THR A 13 -10.12 -37.59 -52.48
C THR A 13 -8.83 -38.10 -51.79
N SER A 14 -9.04 -38.65 -50.59
CA SER A 14 -8.11 -39.21 -49.58
C SER A 14 -6.99 -40.16 -50.05
N PRO A 15 -5.88 -40.26 -49.29
CA PRO A 15 -4.81 -41.24 -49.49
C PRO A 15 -4.98 -42.53 -48.65
N GLU A 16 -4.35 -43.63 -49.09
CA GLU A 16 -4.15 -44.84 -48.28
C GLU A 16 -2.67 -45.02 -47.86
N ASN A 17 -2.43 -45.69 -46.72
CA ASN A 17 -1.10 -45.90 -46.14
C ASN A 17 -0.68 -47.37 -46.18
N VAL A 18 0.53 -47.68 -46.66
CA VAL A 18 1.36 -48.79 -46.18
C VAL A 18 2.87 -48.44 -46.32
N PRO A 19 3.85 -49.17 -45.75
CA PRO A 19 4.78 -48.57 -44.77
C PRO A 19 6.24 -48.43 -45.24
N PRO A 20 7.11 -47.72 -44.48
CA PRO A 20 8.45 -47.34 -44.94
C PRO A 20 9.56 -48.37 -44.64
N ALA A 21 10.55 -48.44 -45.54
CA ALA A 21 11.84 -49.08 -45.27
C ALA A 21 12.82 -48.10 -44.58
N LEU A 22 13.60 -48.59 -43.61
CA LEU A 22 14.54 -47.80 -42.81
C LEU A 22 15.92 -47.64 -43.48
N SER A 23 16.48 -46.44 -43.43
CA SER A 23 17.94 -46.25 -43.50
C SER A 23 18.39 -45.09 -42.60
N ASN A 24 19.24 -45.40 -41.62
CA ASN A 24 19.83 -44.40 -40.70
C ASN A 24 21.15 -43.87 -41.28
N GLN A 25 21.31 -42.55 -41.38
CA GLN A 25 22.64 -41.91 -41.37
C GLN A 25 22.64 -40.63 -40.50
N ASN A 26 23.68 -40.50 -39.67
CA ASN A 26 23.76 -39.49 -38.62
C ASN A 26 24.35 -38.16 -39.11
N GLY A 27 23.48 -37.21 -39.48
CA GLY A 27 23.89 -35.83 -39.79
C GLY A 27 23.91 -34.91 -38.56
N VAL A 28 25.11 -34.54 -38.07
CA VAL A 28 25.28 -33.64 -36.91
C VAL A 28 24.85 -32.20 -37.25
N LYS A 29 23.56 -31.91 -37.12
CA LYS A 29 23.01 -30.56 -37.36
C LYS A 29 23.46 -29.58 -36.27
N ARG A 30 24.49 -28.78 -36.57
CA ARG A 30 24.91 -27.58 -35.81
C ARG A 30 23.67 -26.75 -35.47
N LYS A 31 23.32 -26.66 -34.17
CA LYS A 31 22.23 -25.80 -33.69
C LYS A 31 22.58 -24.34 -33.91
N VAL A 32 22.11 -23.76 -35.02
CA VAL A 32 22.15 -22.32 -35.28
C VAL A 32 21.50 -21.62 -34.08
N ARG A 33 22.26 -20.77 -33.38
CA ARG A 33 21.75 -19.91 -32.31
C ARG A 33 20.81 -18.87 -32.94
N THR A 34 19.52 -19.20 -33.02
CA THR A 34 18.48 -18.21 -33.31
C THR A 34 18.64 -17.05 -32.31
N LYS A 35 18.79 -15.82 -32.82
CA LYS A 35 18.89 -14.62 -31.98
C LYS A 35 17.63 -14.58 -31.11
N LYS A 36 17.79 -14.79 -29.79
CA LYS A 36 16.67 -14.74 -28.83
C LYS A 36 15.95 -13.41 -29.05
N LYS A 37 14.68 -13.44 -29.47
CA LYS A 37 13.85 -12.23 -29.59
C LYS A 37 13.99 -11.43 -28.29
N LYS A 38 14.39 -10.15 -28.38
CA LYS A 38 14.37 -9.23 -27.23
C LYS A 38 12.95 -9.30 -26.66
N GLY A 39 12.83 -9.57 -25.37
CA GLY A 39 11.52 -9.58 -24.73
C GLY A 39 10.99 -8.15 -24.68
N VAL A 40 9.71 -7.97 -25.00
CA VAL A 40 9.02 -6.69 -24.85
C VAL A 40 8.65 -6.51 -23.37
N ILE A 41 8.75 -5.28 -22.86
CA ILE A 41 8.19 -4.88 -21.56
C ILE A 41 6.87 -4.17 -21.85
N THR A 42 5.79 -4.59 -21.19
CA THR A 42 4.46 -4.05 -21.45
C THR A 42 3.86 -3.32 -20.26
N ALA A 43 3.04 -2.30 -20.51
CA ALA A 43 2.41 -1.46 -19.50
C ALA A 43 0.90 -1.33 -19.73
N ASN A 44 0.11 -1.63 -18.70
CA ASN A 44 -1.30 -1.27 -18.65
C ASN A 44 -1.43 0.14 -18.05
N VAL A 45 -2.06 1.03 -18.81
CA VAL A 45 -2.24 2.46 -18.48
C VAL A 45 -3.72 2.88 -18.51
N ALA A 46 -4.65 1.91 -18.46
CA ALA A 46 -6.09 2.17 -18.41
C ALA A 46 -6.47 3.02 -17.19
N GLY A 47 -5.76 2.83 -16.07
CA GLY A 47 -5.99 3.54 -14.82
C GLY A 47 -5.43 4.97 -14.76
N THR A 48 -4.85 5.53 -15.83
CA THR A 48 -4.37 6.92 -15.83
C THR A 48 -5.10 7.85 -16.81
N LYS A 49 -5.50 9.02 -16.29
CA LYS A 49 -6.00 10.15 -17.09
C LYS A 49 -4.90 11.14 -17.49
N TYR A 50 -3.70 11.04 -16.92
CA TYR A 50 -2.63 12.01 -17.14
C TYR A 50 -1.74 11.61 -18.32
N GLU A 51 -1.73 12.42 -19.38
CA GLU A 51 -0.93 12.11 -20.58
C GLU A 51 0.58 12.07 -20.30
N ILE A 52 1.08 12.85 -19.33
CA ILE A 52 2.51 12.83 -18.98
C ILE A 52 3.00 11.46 -18.46
N VAL A 53 2.10 10.66 -17.85
CA VAL A 53 2.38 9.27 -17.45
C VAL A 53 2.54 8.40 -18.70
N ARG A 54 1.67 8.58 -19.70
CA ARG A 54 1.74 7.84 -20.98
C ARG A 54 2.93 8.28 -21.84
N ILE A 55 3.38 9.53 -21.74
CA ILE A 55 4.62 10.03 -22.34
C ILE A 55 5.83 9.36 -21.66
N ALA A 56 5.93 9.41 -20.33
CA ALA A 56 7.06 8.83 -19.59
C ALA A 56 7.18 7.30 -19.78
N ILE A 57 6.05 6.58 -19.90
CA ILE A 57 6.02 5.14 -20.18
C ILE A 57 6.46 4.83 -21.62
N ARG A 58 6.07 5.65 -22.61
CA ARG A 58 6.56 5.52 -24.00
C ARG A 58 8.05 5.81 -24.11
N GLU A 59 8.56 6.80 -23.38
CA GLU A 59 9.97 7.24 -23.41
C GLU A 59 10.95 6.26 -22.74
N ILE A 60 10.45 5.23 -22.05
CA ILE A 60 11.25 4.11 -21.53
C ILE A 60 10.98 2.78 -22.28
N ASP A 61 10.50 2.87 -23.53
CA ASP A 61 10.19 1.76 -24.45
C ASP A 61 9.11 0.76 -23.94
N PHE A 62 8.32 1.11 -22.92
CA PHE A 62 7.27 0.21 -22.42
C PHE A 62 6.04 0.29 -23.34
N HIS A 63 5.64 -0.86 -23.88
CA HIS A 63 4.57 -0.94 -24.87
C HIS A 63 3.19 -0.94 -24.17
N LYS A 64 2.29 -0.02 -24.52
CA LYS A 64 0.90 -0.04 -24.02
C LYS A 64 0.22 -1.37 -24.39
N THR A 65 -0.44 -2.00 -23.42
CA THR A 65 -1.31 -3.17 -23.63
C THR A 65 -2.74 -2.76 -24.03
N ARG A 66 -3.59 -3.74 -24.33
CA ARG A 66 -5.05 -3.54 -24.20
C ARG A 66 -5.38 -3.18 -22.74
N ASP A 67 -6.43 -2.41 -22.55
CA ASP A 67 -6.79 -1.89 -21.22
C ASP A 67 -7.29 -3.01 -20.27
N GLU A 68 -7.77 -4.12 -20.83
CA GLU A 68 -8.12 -5.38 -20.15
C GLU A 68 -6.92 -6.31 -19.83
N ASP A 69 -5.71 -6.05 -20.34
CA ASP A 69 -4.56 -6.97 -20.15
C ASP A 69 -3.98 -6.86 -18.73
N GLU A 70 -4.36 -7.82 -17.89
CA GLU A 70 -3.86 -7.95 -16.53
C GLU A 70 -2.45 -8.55 -16.44
N THR A 71 -1.84 -8.95 -17.56
CA THR A 71 -0.53 -9.61 -17.61
C THR A 71 0.63 -8.65 -17.86
N ALA A 72 0.38 -7.34 -17.90
CA ALA A 72 1.38 -6.31 -18.12
C ALA A 72 2.51 -6.34 -17.07
N ASN A 73 3.73 -5.97 -17.46
CA ASN A 73 4.85 -5.83 -16.53
C ASN A 73 4.67 -4.65 -15.57
N LEU A 74 4.14 -3.54 -16.07
CA LEU A 74 3.77 -2.36 -15.30
C LEU A 74 2.24 -2.19 -15.34
N ILE A 75 1.64 -1.86 -14.20
CA ILE A 75 0.24 -1.44 -14.09
C ILE A 75 0.23 -0.08 -13.41
N TRP A 76 -0.39 0.91 -14.06
CA TRP A 76 -0.54 2.25 -13.50
C TRP A 76 -2.02 2.59 -13.26
N ASN A 77 -2.31 3.06 -12.04
CA ASN A 77 -3.60 3.60 -11.64
C ASN A 77 -3.39 4.95 -10.93
N ASP A 78 -4.17 5.98 -11.24
CA ASP A 78 -4.10 7.26 -10.52
C ASP A 78 -4.79 7.21 -9.15
N SER A 79 -5.64 6.21 -8.92
CA SER A 79 -6.42 6.03 -7.70
C SER A 79 -5.91 4.88 -6.84
N ALA A 80 -6.15 4.99 -5.53
CA ALA A 80 -5.83 3.95 -4.55
C ALA A 80 -6.36 2.57 -4.98
N VAL A 81 -5.46 1.61 -5.10
CA VAL A 81 -5.77 0.23 -5.52
C VAL A 81 -6.26 -0.60 -4.33
N GLN A 82 -7.26 -1.46 -4.57
CA GLN A 82 -7.80 -2.38 -3.56
C GLN A 82 -6.81 -3.51 -3.26
N HIS A 83 -6.85 -4.05 -2.03
CA HIS A 83 -5.90 -5.05 -1.56
C HIS A 83 -5.98 -6.36 -2.36
N GLU A 84 -7.18 -6.73 -2.78
CA GLU A 84 -7.50 -7.89 -3.61
C GLU A 84 -6.75 -7.83 -4.94
N LYS A 85 -6.76 -6.66 -5.62
CA LYS A 85 -6.06 -6.48 -6.90
C LYS A 85 -4.54 -6.53 -6.76
N ILE A 86 -3.99 -6.22 -5.58
CA ILE A 86 -2.57 -6.39 -5.26
C ILE A 86 -2.24 -7.86 -4.96
N ALA A 87 -3.19 -8.64 -4.46
CA ALA A 87 -3.02 -10.08 -4.24
C ALA A 87 -3.02 -10.89 -5.56
N GLU A 88 -3.83 -10.50 -6.53
CA GLU A 88 -3.92 -11.13 -7.86
C GLU A 88 -2.63 -11.06 -8.69
N LEU A 89 -1.73 -10.10 -8.40
CA LEU A 89 -0.53 -9.85 -9.20
C LEU A 89 0.47 -11.02 -9.18
N ARG A 90 1.26 -11.13 -10.25
CA ARG A 90 2.38 -12.08 -10.37
C ARG A 90 3.70 -11.39 -10.03
N ASN A 91 4.69 -12.11 -9.49
CA ASN A 91 5.89 -11.51 -8.88
C ASN A 91 6.77 -10.69 -9.86
N TYR A 92 6.57 -10.85 -11.18
CA TYR A 92 7.25 -10.04 -12.21
C TYR A 92 6.60 -8.68 -12.49
N GLN A 93 5.39 -8.45 -11.96
CA GLN A 93 4.59 -7.25 -12.21
C GLN A 93 4.91 -6.15 -11.19
N ARG A 94 4.70 -4.89 -11.58
CA ARG A 94 4.86 -3.71 -10.72
C ARG A 94 3.59 -2.88 -10.76
N ILE A 95 3.10 -2.45 -9.60
CA ILE A 95 1.96 -1.55 -9.45
C ILE A 95 2.36 -0.32 -8.63
N ASN A 96 1.83 0.85 -8.98
CA ASN A 96 2.25 2.16 -8.46
C ASN A 96 1.60 2.57 -7.12
N HIS A 97 1.08 1.61 -6.35
CA HIS A 97 0.56 1.81 -5.00
C HIS A 97 0.93 0.67 -4.05
N PHE A 98 1.21 0.99 -2.78
CA PHE A 98 1.24 0.02 -1.68
C PHE A 98 -0.14 -0.13 -1.02
N PRO A 99 -0.47 -1.33 -0.50
CA PRO A 99 -1.55 -1.49 0.46
C PRO A 99 -1.16 -0.83 1.81
N GLY A 100 -2.14 -0.44 2.62
CA GLY A 100 -1.89 0.19 3.93
C GLY A 100 -1.39 1.64 3.94
N MET A 101 -0.86 2.18 2.84
CA MET A 101 -0.30 3.56 2.75
C MET A 101 -1.30 4.69 3.11
N GLY A 102 -2.60 4.39 3.12
CA GLY A 102 -3.64 5.28 3.64
C GLY A 102 -3.46 5.70 5.11
N GLU A 103 -2.69 4.94 5.90
CA GLU A 103 -2.41 5.23 7.32
C GLU A 103 -1.56 6.48 7.58
N ILE A 104 -0.89 7.01 6.54
CA ILE A 104 -0.23 8.34 6.56
C ILE A 104 -0.78 9.30 5.49
N CYS A 105 -1.53 8.82 4.49
CA CYS A 105 -2.07 9.66 3.42
C CYS A 105 -3.50 10.18 3.70
N ARG A 106 -4.19 9.65 4.72
CA ARG A 106 -5.39 10.27 5.29
C ARG A 106 -5.03 11.19 6.44
N LYS A 107 -5.66 12.35 6.53
CA LYS A 107 -5.37 13.37 7.55
C LYS A 107 -5.65 12.87 8.97
N ASP A 108 -6.70 12.08 9.16
CA ASP A 108 -7.06 11.51 10.47
C ASP A 108 -6.17 10.32 10.88
N CYS A 109 -5.79 9.44 9.96
CA CYS A 109 -4.82 8.37 10.25
C CYS A 109 -3.42 8.95 10.52
N LEU A 110 -2.95 9.91 9.70
CA LEU A 110 -1.68 10.59 9.89
C LEU A 110 -1.59 11.24 11.27
N ALA A 111 -2.59 12.04 11.65
CA ALA A 111 -2.65 12.68 12.95
C ALA A 111 -2.61 11.64 14.09
N ARG A 112 -3.39 10.57 14.00
CA ARG A 112 -3.47 9.50 15.01
C ARG A 112 -2.15 8.76 15.17
N ASN A 113 -1.49 8.41 14.06
CA ASN A 113 -0.27 7.62 14.08
C ASN A 113 0.95 8.48 14.45
N MET A 114 1.01 9.74 14.00
CA MET A 114 1.96 10.73 14.51
C MET A 114 1.80 10.98 16.01
N ALA A 115 0.57 11.13 16.53
CA ALA A 115 0.35 11.37 17.96
C ALA A 115 0.89 10.22 18.85
N LYS A 116 0.80 8.96 18.40
CA LYS A 116 1.44 7.83 19.09
C LYS A 116 2.97 7.98 19.11
N MET A 117 3.58 8.27 17.97
CA MET A 117 5.05 8.38 17.86
C MET A 117 5.58 9.61 18.62
N ILE A 118 4.88 10.74 18.59
CA ILE A 118 5.20 11.95 19.38
C ILE A 118 5.13 11.66 20.89
N LYS A 119 4.21 10.80 21.36
CA LYS A 119 4.14 10.41 22.77
C LYS A 119 5.38 9.63 23.25
N ILE A 120 6.06 8.91 22.35
CA ILE A 120 7.19 8.03 22.67
C ILE A 120 8.54 8.68 22.33
N GLN A 121 8.60 9.45 21.23
CA GLN A 121 9.79 10.11 20.69
C GLN A 121 9.49 11.59 20.35
N PRO A 122 9.18 12.44 21.35
CA PRO A 122 8.65 13.79 21.14
C PRO A 122 9.60 14.74 20.39
N GLN A 123 10.91 14.59 20.58
CA GLN A 123 11.91 15.45 19.91
C GLN A 123 11.99 15.15 18.41
N GLU A 124 12.04 13.86 18.07
CA GLU A 124 12.23 13.35 16.71
C GLU A 124 11.04 13.66 15.78
N TYR A 125 9.82 13.64 16.33
CA TYR A 125 8.58 13.90 15.58
C TYR A 125 8.05 15.33 15.73
N SER A 126 8.90 16.28 16.17
CA SER A 126 8.54 17.69 16.39
C SER A 126 8.21 18.50 15.12
N PHE A 127 8.17 17.87 13.95
CA PHE A 127 7.84 18.46 12.64
C PHE A 127 6.36 18.34 12.25
N SER A 128 5.54 17.64 13.03
CA SER A 128 4.08 17.56 12.82
C SER A 128 3.37 18.61 13.69
N PRO A 129 2.54 19.49 13.13
CA PRO A 129 1.70 20.38 13.92
C PRO A 129 0.73 19.58 14.80
N LYS A 130 0.46 20.06 16.02
CA LYS A 130 -0.55 19.46 16.90
C LYS A 130 -1.90 19.43 16.20
N THR A 131 -2.54 18.27 16.25
CA THR A 131 -3.76 17.97 15.50
C THR A 131 -4.70 17.16 16.39
N TRP A 132 -5.99 17.46 16.35
CA TRP A 132 -7.07 16.79 17.07
C TRP A 132 -8.11 16.27 16.07
N ILE A 133 -8.55 15.04 16.24
CA ILE A 133 -9.48 14.33 15.35
C ILE A 133 -10.90 14.42 15.93
N PHE A 134 -11.81 15.11 15.25
CA PHE A 134 -13.19 15.23 15.70
C PHE A 134 -14.06 14.09 15.12
N PRO A 135 -15.08 13.61 15.86
CA PRO A 135 -15.49 14.07 17.20
C PRO A 135 -14.63 13.48 18.36
N ALA A 136 -13.79 12.48 18.10
CA ALA A 136 -13.13 11.64 19.11
C ALA A 136 -12.24 12.39 20.14
N GLU A 137 -11.66 13.52 19.74
CA GLU A 137 -10.71 14.29 20.55
C GLU A 137 -11.22 15.70 20.90
N TYR A 138 -12.53 15.93 20.76
CA TYR A 138 -13.20 17.20 21.08
C TYR A 138 -12.89 17.69 22.51
N THR A 139 -13.01 16.81 23.51
CA THR A 139 -12.78 17.16 24.92
C THR A 139 -11.32 17.53 25.19
N GLN A 140 -10.38 16.83 24.54
CA GLN A 140 -8.94 17.06 24.62
C GLN A 140 -8.59 18.43 24.01
N PHE A 141 -9.19 18.78 22.87
CA PHE A 141 -9.06 20.10 22.26
C PHE A 141 -9.65 21.21 23.16
N GLN A 142 -10.88 21.04 23.66
CA GLN A 142 -11.51 22.03 24.55
C GLN A 142 -10.71 22.25 25.84
N ASN A 143 -10.11 21.20 26.41
CA ASN A 143 -9.21 21.33 27.56
C ASN A 143 -7.93 22.09 27.21
N TYR A 144 -7.35 21.87 26.02
CA TYR A 144 -6.20 22.64 25.54
C TYR A 144 -6.53 24.13 25.33
N VAL A 145 -7.70 24.44 24.77
CA VAL A 145 -8.18 25.83 24.61
C VAL A 145 -8.40 26.51 25.97
N LYS A 146 -8.97 25.80 26.96
CA LYS A 146 -9.08 26.31 28.34
C LYS A 146 -7.71 26.59 28.96
N GLU A 147 -6.74 25.73 28.72
CA GLU A 147 -5.36 25.92 29.20
C GLU A 147 -4.67 27.14 28.56
N LEU A 148 -4.85 27.32 27.24
CA LEU A 148 -4.38 28.51 26.51
C LEU A 148 -5.00 29.80 27.06
N ARG A 149 -6.32 29.82 27.27
CA ARG A 149 -7.04 30.93 27.92
C ARG A 149 -6.49 31.24 29.31
N ARG A 150 -6.31 30.22 30.17
CA ARG A 150 -5.69 30.36 31.51
C ARG A 150 -4.28 30.95 31.44
N LYS A 151 -3.50 30.57 30.43
CA LYS A 151 -2.14 31.10 30.16
C LYS A 151 -2.14 32.46 29.44
N ARG A 152 -3.30 33.08 29.22
CA ARG A 152 -3.50 34.32 28.43
C ARG A 152 -2.86 34.27 27.03
N LYS A 153 -2.83 33.08 26.40
CA LYS A 153 -2.30 32.86 25.05
C LYS A 153 -3.42 32.63 24.06
N GLN A 154 -3.47 33.43 23.01
CA GLN A 154 -4.34 33.19 21.86
C GLN A 154 -3.59 32.39 20.79
N LYS A 155 -4.27 31.46 20.12
CA LYS A 155 -3.75 30.71 18.97
C LYS A 155 -4.81 30.64 17.88
N THR A 156 -4.34 30.54 16.65
CA THR A 156 -5.16 30.27 15.46
C THR A 156 -5.09 28.79 15.14
N PHE A 157 -6.21 28.20 14.77
CA PHE A 157 -6.32 26.82 14.32
C PHE A 157 -6.88 26.77 12.90
N ILE A 158 -6.58 25.69 12.18
CA ILE A 158 -7.10 25.40 10.85
C ILE A 158 -7.93 24.12 10.89
N VAL A 159 -9.18 24.22 10.45
CA VAL A 159 -10.10 23.10 10.33
C VAL A 159 -9.94 22.50 8.93
N LYS A 160 -9.83 21.18 8.82
CA LYS A 160 -9.70 20.47 7.53
C LYS A 160 -10.59 19.22 7.52
N PRO A 161 -11.40 18.96 6.49
CA PRO A 161 -12.16 17.71 6.40
C PRO A 161 -11.22 16.50 6.36
N ALA A 162 -11.53 15.41 7.07
CA ALA A 162 -10.61 14.28 7.24
C ALA A 162 -10.16 13.63 5.92
N ASN A 163 -11.08 13.54 4.95
CA ASN A 163 -10.84 13.06 3.58
C ASN A 163 -10.81 14.22 2.55
N GLY A 164 -10.70 15.48 3.00
CA GLY A 164 -10.74 16.65 2.12
C GLY A 164 -9.47 16.85 1.30
N ALA A 165 -9.61 17.38 0.09
CA ALA A 165 -8.54 17.72 -0.83
C ALA A 165 -8.79 19.09 -1.50
N MET A 166 -7.80 19.59 -2.26
CA MET A 166 -7.92 20.80 -3.09
C MET A 166 -8.27 22.11 -2.35
N GLY A 167 -8.25 22.12 -1.01
CA GLY A 167 -8.58 23.30 -0.19
C GLY A 167 -10.06 23.41 0.18
N HIS A 168 -10.94 22.55 -0.33
CA HIS A 168 -12.37 22.63 -0.04
C HIS A 168 -12.69 22.27 1.42
N GLY A 169 -13.61 23.03 2.02
CA GLY A 169 -14.03 22.85 3.41
C GLY A 169 -12.99 23.25 4.46
N ILE A 170 -11.90 23.94 4.07
CA ILE A 170 -10.89 24.46 4.99
C ILE A 170 -11.31 25.84 5.51
N SER A 171 -11.18 26.06 6.81
CA SER A 171 -11.39 27.36 7.45
C SER A 171 -10.37 27.62 8.57
N LEU A 172 -10.15 28.88 8.91
CA LEU A 172 -9.33 29.28 10.06
C LEU A 172 -10.24 29.77 11.20
N ILE A 173 -9.87 29.45 12.44
CA ILE A 173 -10.59 29.85 13.65
C ILE A 173 -9.65 30.40 14.73
N ARG A 174 -10.16 31.33 15.54
CA ARG A 174 -9.50 31.82 16.77
C ARG A 174 -10.40 31.64 17.99
N ASN A 175 -11.71 31.89 17.88
CA ASN A 175 -12.67 31.38 18.86
C ASN A 175 -13.07 29.94 18.54
N CYS A 176 -12.94 29.06 19.53
CA CYS A 176 -13.13 27.61 19.44
C CYS A 176 -14.52 27.14 19.93
N GLU A 177 -15.37 28.07 20.37
CA GLU A 177 -16.76 27.80 20.82
C GLU A 177 -17.73 27.53 19.66
N LYS A 178 -17.35 27.90 18.42
CA LYS A 178 -18.21 27.79 17.23
C LYS A 178 -18.06 26.48 16.44
N LEU A 179 -17.37 25.47 16.99
CA LEU A 179 -17.15 24.19 16.30
C LEU A 179 -18.27 23.18 16.60
N PRO A 180 -18.91 22.56 15.58
CA PRO A 180 -19.87 21.48 15.79
C PRO A 180 -19.16 20.23 16.31
N ALA A 181 -19.63 19.69 17.44
CA ALA A 181 -18.93 18.67 18.22
C ALA A 181 -19.06 17.23 17.69
N GLN A 182 -19.89 16.99 16.67
CA GLN A 182 -20.17 15.65 16.10
C GLN A 182 -19.60 15.45 14.69
N ASP A 183 -19.14 16.53 14.05
CA ASP A 183 -18.70 16.52 12.66
C ASP A 183 -17.30 15.91 12.50
N HIS A 184 -17.05 15.31 11.34
CA HIS A 184 -15.86 14.48 11.10
C HIS A 184 -14.77 15.25 10.34
N PHE A 185 -14.01 16.06 11.08
CA PHE A 185 -12.86 16.84 10.58
C PHE A 185 -11.64 16.68 11.49
N ILE A 186 -10.50 17.25 11.09
CA ILE A 186 -9.38 17.52 12.00
C ILE A 186 -9.31 19.03 12.30
N VAL A 187 -8.92 19.35 13.53
CA VAL A 187 -8.48 20.70 13.93
C VAL A 187 -6.97 20.64 14.12
N GLN A 188 -6.23 21.58 13.56
CA GLN A 188 -4.77 21.60 13.61
C GLN A 188 -4.26 22.99 14.04
N GLU A 189 -3.18 23.07 14.80
CA GLU A 189 -2.52 24.35 15.09
C GLU A 189 -2.04 24.99 13.79
N TYR A 190 -2.41 26.26 13.55
CA TYR A 190 -1.98 26.99 12.37
C TYR A 190 -0.57 27.57 12.58
N LEU A 191 0.30 27.41 11.58
CA LEU A 191 1.63 28.01 11.56
C LEU A 191 1.51 29.52 11.30
N ASP A 192 1.45 30.30 12.37
CA ASP A 192 1.23 31.75 12.36
C ASP A 192 2.44 32.56 11.82
N LYS A 193 3.63 31.96 11.78
CA LYS A 193 4.88 32.58 11.30
C LYS A 193 5.61 31.68 10.28
N PRO A 194 5.04 31.49 9.08
CA PRO A 194 5.72 30.80 7.99
C PRO A 194 6.96 31.58 7.52
N PHE A 195 7.85 30.93 6.77
CA PHE A 195 8.80 31.64 5.91
C PHE A 195 8.03 32.30 4.75
N LEU A 196 8.47 33.48 4.32
CA LEU A 196 7.80 34.29 3.30
C LEU A 196 8.76 34.58 2.14
N MET A 197 8.23 34.53 0.92
CA MET A 197 8.95 34.84 -0.32
C MET A 197 8.29 36.09 -0.92
N GLU A 198 9.03 37.19 -1.06
CA GLU A 198 8.49 38.49 -1.53
C GLU A 198 7.27 39.03 -0.72
N GLY A 199 7.08 38.52 0.50
CA GLY A 199 5.92 38.80 1.37
C GLY A 199 4.74 37.83 1.22
N TYR A 200 4.81 36.88 0.28
CA TYR A 200 3.81 35.84 0.07
C TYR A 200 4.11 34.59 0.89
N LYS A 201 3.05 33.93 1.37
CA LYS A 201 3.12 32.59 1.96
C LYS A 201 3.23 31.57 0.82
N PHE A 202 4.03 30.53 1.00
CA PHE A 202 4.10 29.40 0.08
C PHE A 202 4.12 28.05 0.79
N ASP A 203 3.96 26.98 0.01
CA ASP A 203 4.26 25.61 0.42
C ASP A 203 5.13 24.90 -0.63
N LEU A 204 5.72 23.77 -0.21
CA LEU A 204 6.58 22.90 -1.02
C LEU A 204 5.86 21.57 -1.28
N ARG A 205 5.64 21.25 -2.55
CA ARG A 205 5.29 19.91 -3.03
C ARG A 205 6.56 19.16 -3.41
N ILE A 206 6.97 18.20 -2.57
CA ILE A 206 8.15 17.36 -2.79
C ILE A 206 7.71 15.96 -3.23
N TYR A 207 8.40 15.38 -4.21
CA TYR A 207 8.08 14.05 -4.76
C TYR A 207 8.98 12.97 -4.17
N ILE A 208 8.37 12.00 -3.49
CA ILE A 208 9.04 10.89 -2.82
C ILE A 208 8.65 9.57 -3.49
N LEU A 209 9.65 8.76 -3.84
CA LEU A 209 9.46 7.43 -4.42
C LEU A 209 9.82 6.36 -3.38
N VAL A 210 8.87 5.48 -3.08
CA VAL A 210 9.12 4.25 -2.31
C VAL A 210 9.17 3.07 -3.28
N THR A 211 10.28 2.34 -3.34
CA THR A 211 10.46 1.21 -4.27
C THR A 211 10.37 -0.18 -3.62
N SER A 212 10.20 -0.20 -2.29
CA SER A 212 10.09 -1.42 -1.47
C SER A 212 9.74 -1.04 -0.03
N CYS A 213 9.00 -1.91 0.67
CA CYS A 213 8.88 -1.93 2.14
C CYS A 213 9.72 -3.08 2.76
N ASP A 214 10.03 -4.14 2.00
CA ASP A 214 10.72 -5.34 2.51
C ASP A 214 11.97 -5.68 1.67
N PRO A 215 13.15 -5.09 1.97
CA PRO A 215 13.40 -4.03 2.96
C PRO A 215 12.90 -2.66 2.47
N LEU A 216 12.68 -1.72 3.39
CA LEU A 216 12.23 -0.36 3.09
C LEU A 216 13.28 0.40 2.26
N ARG A 217 12.87 1.05 1.17
CA ARG A 217 13.74 1.89 0.32
C ARG A 217 13.02 3.16 -0.14
N ILE A 218 13.57 4.31 0.24
CA ILE A 218 12.97 5.63 0.05
C ILE A 218 13.94 6.54 -0.71
N PHE A 219 13.42 7.17 -1.76
CA PHE A 219 14.12 8.13 -2.61
C PHE A 219 13.39 9.46 -2.63
N LEU A 220 14.12 10.56 -2.47
CA LEU A 220 13.60 11.92 -2.59
C LEU A 220 14.04 12.51 -3.93
N TYR A 221 13.12 13.14 -4.65
CA TYR A 221 13.45 13.90 -5.86
C TYR A 221 14.01 15.27 -5.47
N ASN A 222 15.18 15.68 -5.96
CA ASN A 222 15.83 16.95 -5.58
C ASN A 222 15.16 18.19 -6.22
N ASP A 223 13.90 18.08 -6.64
CA ASP A 223 13.09 19.15 -7.19
C ASP A 223 11.60 18.88 -6.89
N GLY A 224 10.73 19.82 -7.23
CA GLY A 224 9.30 19.78 -6.95
C GLY A 224 8.63 21.07 -7.35
N LEU A 225 7.50 21.38 -6.72
CA LEU A 225 6.75 22.61 -7.01
C LEU A 225 6.62 23.45 -5.76
N VAL A 226 7.04 24.72 -5.84
CA VAL A 226 6.69 25.76 -4.88
C VAL A 226 5.36 26.34 -5.29
N ARG A 227 4.42 26.46 -4.34
CA ARG A 227 3.07 26.99 -4.58
C ARG A 227 2.86 28.22 -3.71
N MET A 228 2.75 29.40 -4.32
CA MET A 228 2.55 30.65 -3.59
C MET A 228 1.06 30.95 -3.41
N GLY A 229 0.72 31.66 -2.33
CA GLY A 229 -0.54 32.39 -2.23
C GLY A 229 -0.58 33.59 -3.19
N THR A 230 -1.77 34.09 -3.48
CA THR A 230 -1.99 35.20 -4.42
C THR A 230 -2.14 36.56 -3.74
N GLU A 231 -2.17 36.58 -2.41
CA GLU A 231 -2.21 37.79 -1.58
C GLU A 231 -1.04 37.76 -0.58
N LYS A 232 -0.53 38.94 -0.23
CA LYS A 232 0.58 39.07 0.74
C LYS A 232 0.14 38.61 2.12
N TYR A 233 1.04 37.93 2.84
CA TYR A 233 0.71 37.27 4.09
C TYR A 233 0.67 38.26 5.27
N HIS A 234 -0.50 38.34 5.91
CA HIS A 234 -0.66 38.98 7.21
C HIS A 234 -0.93 37.94 8.30
N THR A 235 -0.49 38.23 9.53
CA THR A 235 -0.70 37.33 10.68
C THR A 235 -2.21 37.14 10.93
N PRO A 236 -2.72 35.90 11.13
CA PRO A 236 -4.14 35.66 11.32
C PRO A 236 -4.70 36.34 12.57
N ASN A 237 -5.68 37.19 12.34
CA ASN A 237 -6.45 37.96 13.31
C ASN A 237 -7.93 37.93 12.88
N ASP A 238 -8.83 38.43 13.73
CA ASP A 238 -10.27 38.19 13.54
C ASP A 238 -10.91 38.91 12.33
N SER A 239 -10.20 39.83 11.65
CA SER A 239 -10.68 40.43 10.39
C SER A 239 -10.23 39.72 9.11
N ASN A 240 -9.17 38.90 9.14
CA ASN A 240 -8.60 38.25 7.94
C ASN A 240 -8.77 36.73 7.85
N LEU A 241 -9.43 36.08 8.82
CA LEU A 241 -9.64 34.61 8.79
C LEU A 241 -10.39 34.10 7.54
N SER A 242 -11.18 34.96 6.90
CA SER A 242 -11.90 34.71 5.64
C SER A 242 -11.07 34.97 4.37
N GLN A 243 -9.92 35.64 4.48
CA GLN A 243 -9.03 35.95 3.34
C GLN A 243 -8.18 34.72 2.99
N LEU A 244 -8.82 33.71 2.40
CA LEU A 244 -8.21 32.41 2.17
C LEU A 244 -7.05 32.45 1.16
N TYR A 245 -6.96 33.44 0.28
CA TYR A 245 -5.90 33.54 -0.73
C TYR A 245 -4.50 33.90 -0.17
N MET A 246 -4.43 34.61 0.96
CA MET A 246 -3.16 34.79 1.71
C MET A 246 -2.87 33.62 2.68
N HIS A 247 -3.88 32.82 3.04
CA HIS A 247 -3.77 31.78 4.08
C HIS A 247 -3.63 30.35 3.52
N LEU A 248 -4.13 30.08 2.33
CA LEU A 248 -4.08 28.79 1.64
C LEU A 248 -3.29 28.91 0.34
N THR A 249 -2.34 28.01 0.13
CA THR A 249 -1.37 28.00 -1.00
C THR A 249 -1.77 27.00 -2.10
N ASN A 250 -2.91 26.33 -1.95
CA ASN A 250 -3.38 25.33 -2.91
C ASN A 250 -3.64 25.97 -4.29
N TYR A 251 -3.01 25.44 -5.34
CA TYR A 251 -3.22 25.86 -6.73
C TYR A 251 -4.70 25.85 -7.15
N SER A 252 -5.48 24.87 -6.69
CA SER A 252 -6.92 24.78 -6.95
C SER A 252 -7.75 25.93 -6.39
N VAL A 253 -7.28 26.61 -5.35
CA VAL A 253 -7.89 27.84 -4.81
C VAL A 253 -7.31 29.04 -5.57
N ASN A 254 -5.99 29.18 -5.58
CA ASN A 254 -5.30 30.38 -6.06
C ASN A 254 -5.43 30.62 -7.56
N LYS A 255 -5.54 29.57 -8.40
CA LYS A 255 -5.64 29.71 -9.88
C LYS A 255 -6.85 30.50 -10.39
N HIS A 256 -7.78 30.82 -9.50
CA HIS A 256 -9.02 31.56 -9.75
C HIS A 256 -8.98 33.00 -9.19
N ASN A 257 -7.93 33.40 -8.46
CA ASN A 257 -7.72 34.79 -8.09
C ASN A 257 -7.20 35.56 -9.31
N GLU A 258 -7.63 36.81 -9.48
CA GLU A 258 -7.14 37.74 -10.51
C GLU A 258 -5.64 38.00 -10.37
N ASN A 259 -5.13 37.96 -9.13
CA ASN A 259 -3.71 38.08 -8.80
C ASN A 259 -2.88 36.80 -9.06
N PHE A 260 -3.42 35.80 -9.77
CA PHE A 260 -2.67 34.57 -10.09
C PHE A 260 -1.78 34.77 -11.32
N GLU A 261 -0.52 35.13 -11.08
CA GLU A 261 0.48 35.26 -12.12
C GLU A 261 0.77 33.89 -12.77
N ARG A 262 0.47 33.79 -14.07
CA ARG A 262 0.71 32.61 -14.93
C ARG A 262 2.01 32.70 -15.74
N ASP A 263 2.81 33.74 -15.50
CA ASP A 263 4.12 33.95 -16.11
C ASP A 263 4.97 32.67 -15.96
N GLU A 264 5.76 32.35 -17.00
CA GLU A 264 6.66 31.19 -17.03
C GLU A 264 8.14 31.60 -17.01
N THR A 265 8.44 32.90 -16.93
CA THR A 265 9.79 33.39 -16.61
C THR A 265 10.18 32.94 -15.21
N VAL A 266 11.43 32.49 -15.03
CA VAL A 266 11.83 31.70 -13.84
C VAL A 266 11.59 32.44 -12.51
N ASP A 267 11.66 33.77 -12.53
CA ASP A 267 11.58 34.65 -11.37
C ASP A 267 10.19 35.29 -11.16
N LYS A 268 9.17 34.97 -11.97
CA LYS A 268 7.81 35.53 -11.87
C LYS A 268 6.75 34.42 -11.98
N GLY A 269 5.53 34.65 -11.53
CA GLY A 269 4.51 33.60 -11.51
C GLY A 269 4.33 32.93 -10.13
N SER A 270 3.08 32.61 -9.79
CA SER A 270 2.70 32.07 -8.47
C SER A 270 3.10 30.59 -8.24
N LYS A 271 3.89 30.01 -9.14
CA LYS A 271 4.39 28.62 -9.10
C LYS A 271 5.82 28.56 -9.64
N ARG A 272 6.80 28.28 -8.77
CA ARG A 272 8.23 28.16 -9.11
C ARG A 272 8.73 26.73 -8.83
N SER A 273 9.90 26.34 -9.33
CA SER A 273 10.49 25.02 -9.03
C SER A 273 11.22 25.01 -7.69
N ILE A 274 11.45 23.84 -7.10
CA ILE A 274 12.28 23.74 -5.90
C ILE A 274 13.75 23.95 -6.25
N GLY A 275 14.18 23.60 -7.46
CA GLY A 275 15.48 23.99 -8.01
C GLY A 275 15.72 25.50 -7.91
N TRP A 276 14.81 26.31 -8.46
CA TRP A 276 14.84 27.78 -8.33
C TRP A 276 14.83 28.22 -6.86
N PHE A 277 13.99 27.62 -6.02
CA PHE A 277 13.92 28.00 -4.60
C PHE A 277 15.22 27.70 -3.84
N THR A 278 15.95 26.64 -4.20
CA THR A 278 17.27 26.38 -3.63
C THR A 278 18.35 27.35 -4.13
N GLU A 279 18.17 27.96 -5.32
CA GLU A 279 19.00 29.09 -5.75
C GLU A 279 18.66 30.33 -4.95
N PHE A 280 17.38 30.69 -4.84
CA PHE A 280 16.89 31.80 -4.00
C PHE A 280 17.41 31.70 -2.56
N LEU A 281 17.36 30.50 -1.94
CA LEU A 281 17.92 30.28 -0.60
C LEU A 281 19.43 30.58 -0.57
N ARG A 282 20.20 30.10 -1.56
CA ARG A 282 21.65 30.34 -1.64
C ARG A 282 21.99 31.82 -1.86
N THR A 283 21.22 32.52 -2.70
CA THR A 283 21.39 33.97 -2.94
C THR A 283 21.04 34.83 -1.73
N ASN A 284 20.30 34.29 -0.75
CA ASN A 284 19.93 34.95 0.51
C ASN A 284 20.67 34.32 1.72
N ASP A 285 21.86 33.75 1.51
CA ASP A 285 22.76 33.18 2.54
C ASP A 285 22.15 32.10 3.46
N TYR A 286 21.15 31.36 2.97
CA TYR A 286 20.54 30.25 3.70
C TYR A 286 21.17 28.89 3.36
N ASP A 287 21.33 28.04 4.39
CA ASP A 287 21.89 26.70 4.24
C ASP A 287 20.94 25.73 3.53
N VAL A 288 21.14 25.59 2.22
CA VAL A 288 20.46 24.65 1.33
C VAL A 288 20.73 23.19 1.70
N ALA A 289 21.92 22.86 2.23
CA ALA A 289 22.26 21.49 2.63
C ALA A 289 21.49 21.09 3.88
N LYS A 290 21.41 21.97 4.89
CA LYS A 290 20.55 21.78 6.07
C LYS A 290 19.07 21.72 5.70
N PHE A 291 18.56 22.61 4.85
CA PHE A 291 17.17 22.53 4.36
C PHE A 291 16.87 21.12 3.79
N TRP A 292 17.75 20.61 2.94
CA TRP A 292 17.60 19.27 2.38
C TRP A 292 17.79 18.14 3.40
N GLY A 293 18.65 18.30 4.40
CA GLY A 293 18.81 17.38 5.53
C GLY A 293 17.53 17.27 6.36
N ASP A 294 17.03 18.40 6.88
CA ASP A 294 15.81 18.47 7.71
C ASP A 294 14.59 17.89 6.98
N VAL A 295 14.46 18.17 5.67
CA VAL A 295 13.41 17.59 4.80
C VAL A 295 13.59 16.07 4.64
N SER A 296 14.82 15.58 4.52
CA SER A 296 15.08 14.13 4.40
C SER A 296 14.72 13.39 5.69
N GLU A 297 15.13 13.92 6.85
CA GLU A 297 14.75 13.37 8.16
C GLU A 297 13.23 13.37 8.35
N LEU A 298 12.53 14.46 7.98
CA LEU A 298 11.07 14.54 8.03
C LEU A 298 10.42 13.41 7.22
N VAL A 299 10.86 13.21 5.97
CA VAL A 299 10.29 12.20 5.07
C VAL A 299 10.56 10.78 5.57
N VAL A 300 11.80 10.45 5.97
CA VAL A 300 12.13 9.12 6.46
C VAL A 300 11.36 8.81 7.74
N LYS A 301 11.38 9.69 8.74
CA LYS A 301 10.63 9.49 10.00
C LYS A 301 9.13 9.34 9.74
N THR A 302 8.57 10.10 8.81
CA THR A 302 7.16 9.97 8.42
C THR A 302 6.84 8.60 7.81
N LEU A 303 7.70 8.07 6.95
CA LEU A 303 7.51 6.73 6.37
C LEU A 303 7.80 5.60 7.36
N ILE A 304 8.66 5.81 8.37
CA ILE A 304 8.83 4.91 9.51
C ILE A 304 7.52 4.72 10.29
N VAL A 305 6.66 5.76 10.39
CA VAL A 305 5.31 5.63 10.99
C VAL A 305 4.39 4.73 10.14
N ALA A 306 4.53 4.77 8.81
CA ALA A 306 3.72 3.96 7.89
C ALA A 306 4.20 2.51 7.79
N GLU A 307 5.52 2.28 7.88
CA GLU A 307 6.17 1.01 7.60
C GLU A 307 5.52 -0.21 8.27
N PRO A 308 5.25 -0.26 9.59
CA PRO A 308 4.62 -1.44 10.20
C PRO A 308 3.21 -1.72 9.66
N HIS A 309 2.46 -0.69 9.25
CA HIS A 309 1.14 -0.83 8.63
C HIS A 309 1.25 -1.30 7.17
N VAL A 310 2.18 -0.73 6.40
CA VAL A 310 2.43 -1.06 4.98
C VAL A 310 3.00 -2.47 4.85
N LEU A 311 4.02 -2.83 5.63
CA LEU A 311 4.64 -4.17 5.62
C LEU A 311 3.64 -5.27 5.98
N HIS A 312 2.83 -5.04 7.02
CA HIS A 312 1.78 -5.98 7.40
C HIS A 312 0.76 -6.13 6.26
N ALA A 313 0.23 -5.03 5.73
CA ALA A 313 -0.74 -5.09 4.64
C ALA A 313 -0.17 -5.74 3.37
N TYR A 314 1.08 -5.43 3.01
CA TYR A 314 1.79 -6.01 1.86
C TYR A 314 1.97 -7.52 2.03
N ARG A 315 2.47 -7.99 3.18
CA ARG A 315 2.64 -9.42 3.45
C ARG A 315 1.30 -10.18 3.54
N MET A 316 0.21 -9.54 3.95
CA MET A 316 -1.15 -10.11 3.89
C MET A 316 -1.71 -10.18 2.46
N CYS A 317 -1.40 -9.19 1.60
CA CYS A 317 -1.77 -9.25 0.18
C CYS A 317 -0.89 -10.22 -0.62
N ARG A 318 0.36 -10.43 -0.19
CA ARG A 318 1.38 -11.20 -0.91
C ARG A 318 1.87 -12.43 -0.11
N PRO A 319 0.98 -13.34 0.34
CA PRO A 319 1.40 -14.55 1.05
C PRO A 319 2.28 -15.43 0.14
N GLY A 320 3.30 -16.07 0.71
CA GLY A 320 4.17 -16.97 -0.02
C GLY A 320 5.15 -16.32 -1.00
N GLN A 321 5.43 -15.01 -0.90
CA GLN A 321 6.64 -14.46 -1.53
C GLN A 321 7.88 -15.00 -0.78
N PRO A 322 8.87 -15.58 -1.49
CA PRO A 322 10.15 -15.94 -0.87
C PRO A 322 10.85 -14.73 -0.23
N PRO A 323 11.58 -14.90 0.88
CA PRO A 323 12.41 -13.85 1.47
C PRO A 323 13.33 -13.18 0.43
N GLY A 324 13.49 -11.87 0.53
CA GLY A 324 14.31 -11.10 -0.42
C GLY A 324 13.78 -11.06 -1.86
N SER A 325 12.50 -11.38 -2.11
CA SER A 325 11.85 -11.17 -3.42
C SER A 325 11.85 -9.69 -3.84
N ASP A 326 11.75 -9.42 -5.15
CA ASP A 326 11.59 -8.03 -5.63
C ASP A 326 10.18 -7.52 -5.24
N SER A 327 10.05 -6.28 -4.76
CA SER A 327 8.74 -5.71 -4.41
C SER A 327 7.83 -5.64 -5.63
N VAL A 328 6.57 -6.06 -5.46
CA VAL A 328 5.50 -5.93 -6.46
C VAL A 328 4.90 -4.51 -6.44
N CYS A 329 5.06 -3.79 -5.34
CA CYS A 329 4.57 -2.42 -5.17
C CYS A 329 5.72 -1.41 -5.22
N PHE A 330 5.44 -0.24 -5.80
CA PHE A 330 6.15 1.02 -5.60
C PHE A 330 5.11 2.13 -5.44
N GLU A 331 5.44 3.32 -4.95
CA GLU A 331 4.48 4.44 -4.89
C GLU A 331 5.19 5.80 -4.99
N VAL A 332 4.59 6.75 -5.72
CA VAL A 332 5.08 8.12 -5.86
C VAL A 332 4.19 9.06 -5.05
N LEU A 333 4.68 9.44 -3.87
CA LEU A 333 3.98 10.27 -2.91
C LEU A 333 4.32 11.74 -3.13
N GLY A 334 3.31 12.61 -3.14
CA GLY A 334 3.49 14.06 -3.04
C GLY A 334 3.42 14.49 -1.58
N PHE A 335 4.55 14.87 -0.98
CA PHE A 335 4.58 15.47 0.35
C PHE A 335 4.28 16.96 0.26
N ASP A 336 3.42 17.46 1.14
CA ASP A 336 3.06 18.88 1.25
C ASP A 336 3.69 19.42 2.55
N ILE A 337 4.73 20.24 2.40
CA ILE A 337 5.57 20.75 3.49
C ILE A 337 5.51 22.28 3.49
N ILE A 338 5.48 22.89 4.68
CA ILE A 338 5.65 24.34 4.85
C ILE A 338 6.88 24.64 5.71
N LEU A 339 7.57 25.72 5.40
CA LEU A 339 8.70 26.21 6.20
C LEU A 339 8.20 27.25 7.21
N ASP A 340 8.68 27.18 8.45
CA ASP A 340 8.53 28.29 9.39
C ASP A 340 9.61 29.36 9.19
N ARG A 341 9.47 30.51 9.84
CA ARG A 341 10.43 31.64 9.77
C ARG A 341 11.88 31.33 10.21
N LYS A 342 12.19 30.10 10.65
CA LYS A 342 13.55 29.59 10.91
C LYS A 342 13.99 28.54 9.88
N LEU A 343 13.27 28.43 8.76
CA LEU A 343 13.40 27.38 7.74
C LEU A 343 13.19 25.93 8.26
N LYS A 344 12.58 25.74 9.45
CA LYS A 344 12.21 24.39 9.89
C LYS A 344 11.07 23.86 9.01
N PRO A 345 11.18 22.66 8.41
CA PRO A 345 10.08 22.06 7.68
C PRO A 345 9.03 21.45 8.61
N TRP A 346 7.77 21.68 8.27
CA TRP A 346 6.59 21.15 8.93
C TRP A 346 5.72 20.38 7.94
N LEU A 347 5.28 19.18 8.31
CA LEU A 347 4.43 18.34 7.47
C LEU A 347 2.96 18.81 7.53
N LEU A 348 2.33 19.03 6.38
CA LEU A 348 0.90 19.41 6.28
C LEU A 348 0.00 18.25 5.89
N GLU A 349 0.38 17.49 4.85
CA GLU A 349 -0.32 16.31 4.35
C GLU A 349 0.56 15.48 3.40
N ILE A 350 0.12 14.27 3.07
CA ILE A 350 0.79 13.38 2.12
C ILE A 350 -0.24 12.92 1.09
N ASN A 351 0.00 13.27 -0.16
CA ASN A 351 -0.87 12.96 -1.28
C ASN A 351 -0.38 11.68 -1.98
N ARG A 352 -1.09 10.57 -1.77
CA ARG A 352 -0.80 9.29 -2.45
C ARG A 352 -1.11 9.26 -3.95
N ALA A 353 -1.90 10.22 -4.40
CA ALA A 353 -2.32 10.42 -5.78
C ALA A 353 -2.05 11.89 -6.16
N PRO A 354 -0.78 12.31 -6.26
CA PRO A 354 -0.45 13.69 -6.61
C PRO A 354 -0.90 13.99 -8.05
N SER A 355 -1.37 15.22 -8.31
CA SER A 355 -1.80 15.58 -9.66
C SER A 355 -0.63 15.63 -10.64
N PHE A 356 -0.66 14.73 -11.62
CA PHE A 356 0.25 14.72 -12.77
C PHE A 356 -0.30 15.53 -13.98
N GLY A 357 -1.26 16.45 -13.77
CA GLY A 357 -1.64 17.42 -14.79
C GLY A 357 -0.49 18.39 -15.11
N THR A 358 -0.37 18.83 -16.36
CA THR A 358 0.75 19.66 -16.85
C THR A 358 0.23 20.95 -17.48
N ASP A 359 -0.36 21.81 -16.64
CA ASP A 359 -1.00 23.08 -17.05
C ASP A 359 0.03 24.16 -17.47
N GLN A 360 1.27 24.05 -17.01
CA GLN A 360 2.40 24.96 -17.27
C GLN A 360 3.67 24.15 -17.58
N LYS A 361 4.63 24.77 -18.26
CA LYS A 361 5.95 24.20 -18.61
C LYS A 361 6.67 23.62 -17.39
N ILE A 362 6.62 24.32 -16.26
CA ILE A 362 7.27 23.90 -15.01
C ILE A 362 6.61 22.65 -14.39
N ASP A 363 5.30 22.44 -14.58
CA ASP A 363 4.65 21.18 -14.21
C ASP A 363 5.17 20.04 -15.10
N PHE A 364 5.28 20.27 -16.42
CA PHE A 364 5.73 19.26 -17.37
C PHE A 364 7.14 18.76 -17.03
N ASP A 365 8.12 19.65 -16.89
CA ASP A 365 9.53 19.24 -16.72
C ASP A 365 9.76 18.51 -15.39
N VAL A 366 9.24 19.04 -14.28
CA VAL A 366 9.35 18.42 -12.95
C VAL A 366 8.67 17.05 -12.95
N LYS A 367 7.43 16.96 -13.43
CA LYS A 367 6.64 15.70 -13.37
C LYS A 367 7.15 14.65 -14.34
N LYS A 368 7.59 15.04 -15.54
CA LYS A 368 8.25 14.13 -16.47
C LYS A 368 9.52 13.55 -15.85
N GLY A 369 10.36 14.39 -15.24
CA GLY A 369 11.59 13.97 -14.58
C GLY A 369 11.34 13.02 -13.39
N VAL A 370 10.35 13.30 -12.55
CA VAL A 370 9.88 12.41 -11.48
C VAL A 370 9.51 11.03 -12.04
N LEU A 371 8.60 10.99 -13.03
CA LEU A 371 8.07 9.74 -13.59
C LEU A 371 9.14 8.92 -14.32
N LEU A 372 9.92 9.56 -15.20
CA LEU A 372 10.92 8.87 -16.02
C LEU A 372 12.07 8.30 -15.16
N ASN A 373 12.56 9.04 -14.16
CA ASN A 373 13.61 8.55 -13.28
C ASN A 373 13.09 7.47 -12.31
N ALA A 374 11.84 7.56 -11.87
CA ALA A 374 11.21 6.50 -11.09
C ALA A 374 11.14 5.17 -11.88
N LEU A 375 10.67 5.21 -13.14
CA LEU A 375 10.60 4.02 -13.99
C LEU A 375 11.99 3.40 -14.27
N LYS A 376 13.04 4.21 -14.40
CA LYS A 376 14.45 3.75 -14.52
C LYS A 376 14.96 3.07 -13.24
N LEU A 377 14.60 3.58 -12.06
CA LEU A 377 14.97 3.00 -10.77
C LEU A 377 14.29 1.64 -10.51
N LEU A 378 13.07 1.39 -11.02
CA LEU A 378 12.35 0.13 -10.82
C LEU A 378 13.00 -1.09 -11.50
N ASN A 379 13.89 -0.90 -12.46
CA ASN A 379 14.63 -1.96 -13.18
C ASN A 379 13.73 -3.13 -13.67
N VAL A 380 12.59 -2.79 -14.26
CA VAL A 380 11.65 -3.78 -14.83
C VAL A 380 12.31 -4.39 -16.07
N ARG A 381 12.52 -5.72 -16.09
CA ARG A 381 13.17 -6.39 -17.23
C ARG A 381 12.23 -7.39 -17.87
N ALA A 382 12.27 -7.48 -19.20
CA ALA A 382 11.49 -8.50 -19.93
C ALA A 382 11.87 -9.95 -19.58
N SER A 383 13.04 -10.17 -18.95
CA SER A 383 13.43 -11.45 -18.36
C SER A 383 12.56 -11.86 -17.18
N ASP A 384 11.96 -10.91 -16.45
CA ASP A 384 11.33 -11.18 -15.15
C ASP A 384 10.05 -12.02 -15.29
N LYS A 385 9.23 -11.80 -16.32
CA LYS A 385 8.06 -12.65 -16.66
C LYS A 385 8.47 -14.10 -16.94
N ARG A 386 9.63 -14.31 -17.59
CA ARG A 386 10.20 -15.64 -17.87
C ARG A 386 10.83 -16.29 -16.64
N ARG A 387 11.56 -15.51 -15.82
CA ARG A 387 12.21 -15.93 -14.57
C ARG A 387 11.18 -16.38 -13.54
N ASN A 388 10.11 -15.60 -13.35
CA ASN A 388 9.02 -15.97 -12.46
C ASN A 388 8.27 -17.23 -12.92
N LEU A 389 7.98 -17.38 -14.21
CA LEU A 389 7.35 -18.61 -14.74
C LEU A 389 8.26 -19.84 -14.57
N ALA A 390 9.57 -19.69 -14.75
CA ALA A 390 10.52 -20.78 -14.51
C ALA A 390 10.59 -21.16 -13.02
N GLN A 391 10.60 -20.17 -12.12
CA GLN A 391 10.56 -20.38 -10.67
C GLN A 391 9.26 -21.09 -10.24
N GLN A 392 8.10 -20.65 -10.75
CA GLN A 392 6.80 -21.31 -10.50
C GLN A 392 6.78 -22.76 -10.99
N LYS A 393 7.37 -23.05 -12.16
CA LYS A 393 7.51 -24.42 -12.66
C LYS A 393 8.42 -25.27 -11.77
N ALA A 394 9.58 -24.76 -11.38
CA ALA A 394 10.50 -25.46 -10.48
C ALA A 394 9.88 -25.70 -9.09
N GLU A 395 9.10 -24.74 -8.58
CA GLU A 395 8.38 -24.91 -7.31
C GLU A 395 7.24 -25.93 -7.43
N ALA A 396 6.44 -25.89 -8.50
CA ALA A 396 5.42 -26.91 -8.77
C ALA A 396 6.05 -28.31 -8.92
N GLN A 397 7.20 -28.44 -9.60
CA GLN A 397 7.94 -29.69 -9.68
C GLN A 397 8.46 -30.16 -8.31
N ARG A 398 8.96 -29.26 -7.45
CA ARG A 398 9.37 -29.62 -6.07
C ARG A 398 8.17 -30.08 -5.22
N ARG A 399 6.98 -29.51 -5.42
CA ARG A 399 5.73 -29.93 -4.74
C ARG A 399 5.18 -31.26 -5.27
N LEU A 400 5.30 -31.54 -6.57
CA LEU A 400 4.77 -32.75 -7.22
C LEU A 400 5.69 -33.97 -7.08
N TYR A 401 7.00 -33.78 -7.24
CA TYR A 401 7.99 -34.85 -7.27
C TYR A 401 8.84 -34.96 -6.01
N GLY A 402 8.56 -34.13 -4.99
CA GLY A 402 9.17 -34.20 -3.66
C GLY A 402 10.70 -34.31 -3.71
N GLN A 403 11.38 -33.24 -4.13
CA GLN A 403 12.83 -33.22 -4.36
C GLN A 403 13.57 -33.94 -3.22
N GLY A 404 14.31 -34.98 -3.59
CA GLY A 404 14.55 -36.18 -2.78
C GLY A 404 14.72 -35.93 -1.29
N THR A 405 13.79 -36.50 -0.51
CA THR A 405 13.80 -36.63 0.95
C THR A 405 15.07 -36.10 1.64
N MET A 406 14.98 -34.92 2.27
CA MET A 406 15.56 -34.80 3.61
C MET A 406 15.04 -36.02 4.39
N LYS A 407 15.93 -36.97 4.71
CA LYS A 407 15.55 -38.18 5.45
C LYS A 407 14.87 -37.73 6.74
N LYS A 408 13.56 -37.87 6.82
CA LYS A 408 12.78 -37.53 8.02
C LYS A 408 13.31 -38.44 9.12
N LEU A 409 14.06 -37.85 10.06
CA LEU A 409 14.86 -38.59 11.04
C LEU A 409 13.98 -39.65 11.72
N SER A 410 14.31 -40.92 11.50
CA SER A 410 13.75 -42.02 12.27
C SER A 410 14.15 -41.86 13.74
N ALA A 411 13.34 -42.37 14.67
CA ALA A 411 13.65 -42.32 16.10
C ALA A 411 15.03 -42.94 16.44
N GLY A 412 15.46 -43.93 15.65
CA GLY A 412 16.79 -44.56 15.74
C GLY A 412 17.89 -43.92 14.87
N SER A 413 17.74 -42.70 14.37
CA SER A 413 18.81 -42.06 13.56
C SER A 413 20.05 -41.77 14.41
N SER A 414 21.23 -42.04 13.86
CA SER A 414 22.51 -41.83 14.54
C SER A 414 22.78 -40.34 14.87
N GLU A 415 23.59 -40.07 15.89
CA GLU A 415 24.02 -38.68 16.20
C GLU A 415 24.79 -38.06 15.04
N TRP A 416 25.64 -38.87 14.41
CA TRP A 416 26.24 -38.65 13.10
C TRP A 416 25.25 -38.09 12.05
N GLU A 417 24.16 -38.80 11.77
CA GLU A 417 23.15 -38.37 10.78
C GLU A 417 22.45 -37.06 11.21
N LYS A 418 22.18 -36.89 12.51
CA LYS A 418 21.58 -35.66 13.05
C LYS A 418 22.50 -34.45 12.90
N GLN A 419 23.80 -34.63 13.16
CA GLN A 419 24.83 -33.59 13.02
C GLN A 419 25.03 -33.22 11.54
N ARG A 420 25.16 -34.22 10.66
CA ARG A 420 25.28 -34.00 9.21
C ARG A 420 24.05 -33.30 8.62
N LEU A 421 22.83 -33.74 8.94
CA LEU A 421 21.60 -33.09 8.47
C LEU A 421 21.51 -31.63 8.94
N THR A 422 21.97 -31.35 10.16
CA THR A 422 22.03 -29.98 10.70
C THR A 422 23.05 -29.11 9.96
N LEU A 423 24.19 -29.69 9.58
CA LEU A 423 25.24 -29.03 8.80
C LEU A 423 24.80 -28.76 7.35
N GLU A 424 24.20 -29.75 6.68
CA GLU A 424 23.61 -29.60 5.35
C GLU A 424 22.53 -28.49 5.33
N ARG A 425 21.65 -28.46 6.36
CA ARG A 425 20.66 -27.38 6.52
C ARG A 425 21.30 -26.00 6.71
N ARG A 426 22.29 -25.87 7.61
CA ARG A 426 23.03 -24.61 7.83
C ARG A 426 23.72 -24.13 6.54
N LYS A 427 24.26 -25.06 5.75
CA LYS A 427 24.91 -24.79 4.47
C LYS A 427 23.92 -24.34 3.38
N GLU A 428 22.68 -24.84 3.39
CA GLU A 428 21.60 -24.34 2.52
C GLU A 428 21.10 -22.96 2.96
N GLU A 429 20.86 -22.75 4.27
CA GLU A 429 20.48 -21.45 4.86
C GLU A 429 21.50 -20.35 4.51
N LEU A 430 22.80 -20.63 4.65
CA LEU A 430 23.88 -19.71 4.30
C LEU A 430 23.98 -19.47 2.78
N LYS A 431 23.75 -20.48 1.94
CA LYS A 431 23.74 -20.32 0.47
C LYS A 431 22.56 -19.46 -0.01
N GLU A 432 21.37 -19.61 0.58
CA GLU A 432 20.25 -18.72 0.29
C GLU A 432 20.58 -17.29 0.73
N ARG A 433 21.13 -17.13 1.94
CA ARG A 433 21.52 -15.83 2.48
C ARG A 433 22.59 -15.11 1.63
N LEU A 434 23.59 -15.83 1.12
CA LEU A 434 24.57 -15.32 0.16
C LEU A 434 23.91 -14.84 -1.14
N ALA A 435 22.95 -15.60 -1.68
CA ALA A 435 22.21 -15.23 -2.87
C ALA A 435 21.33 -13.98 -2.65
N GLN A 436 20.75 -13.81 -1.45
CA GLN A 436 20.03 -12.60 -1.05
C GLN A 436 20.98 -11.38 -0.98
N VAL A 437 22.16 -11.51 -0.37
CA VAL A 437 23.14 -10.41 -0.26
C VAL A 437 23.68 -9.98 -1.64
N ARG A 438 24.11 -10.92 -2.49
CA ARG A 438 24.55 -10.63 -3.87
C ARG A 438 23.47 -9.93 -4.70
N LYS A 439 22.22 -10.36 -4.53
CA LYS A 439 21.06 -9.72 -5.17
C LYS A 439 20.86 -8.29 -4.66
N GLN A 440 21.02 -8.04 -3.36
CA GLN A 440 20.93 -6.71 -2.77
C GLN A 440 22.05 -5.79 -3.29
N ILE A 441 23.31 -6.26 -3.33
CA ILE A 441 24.45 -5.50 -3.91
C ILE A 441 24.15 -5.11 -5.36
N SER A 442 23.74 -6.05 -6.21
CA SER A 442 23.40 -5.78 -7.61
C SER A 442 22.21 -4.80 -7.77
N ARG A 443 21.27 -4.79 -6.82
CA ARG A 443 20.20 -3.78 -6.75
C ARG A 443 20.76 -2.40 -6.40
N GLU A 444 21.65 -2.30 -5.41
CA GLU A 444 22.28 -1.05 -4.99
C GLU A 444 23.13 -0.44 -6.12
N GLU A 445 23.90 -1.26 -6.83
CA GLU A 445 24.67 -0.87 -8.02
C GLU A 445 23.79 -0.36 -9.17
N HIS A 446 22.61 -0.95 -9.36
CA HIS A 446 21.65 -0.43 -10.34
C HIS A 446 21.10 0.91 -9.89
N GLU A 447 20.60 0.99 -8.65
CA GLU A 447 20.00 2.21 -8.11
C GLU A 447 21.00 3.38 -8.15
N LYS A 448 22.24 3.19 -7.67
CA LYS A 448 23.31 4.21 -7.72
C LYS A 448 23.60 4.74 -9.14
N ARG A 449 23.51 3.90 -10.17
CA ARG A 449 23.73 4.28 -11.58
C ARG A 449 22.52 4.93 -12.26
N HIS A 450 21.31 4.79 -11.71
CA HIS A 450 20.07 5.20 -12.36
C HIS A 450 19.21 6.16 -11.53
N LEU A 451 19.78 6.77 -10.49
CA LEU A 451 19.15 7.81 -9.66
C LEU A 451 18.51 8.94 -10.49
N GLY A 452 19.17 9.41 -11.55
CA GLY A 452 18.75 10.63 -12.24
C GLY A 452 18.78 11.83 -11.27
N ASN A 453 17.64 12.49 -11.07
CA ASN A 453 17.50 13.55 -10.05
C ASN A 453 16.80 13.07 -8.75
N TYR A 454 16.75 11.76 -8.49
CA TYR A 454 16.50 11.23 -7.15
C TYR A 454 17.79 11.16 -6.33
N ARG A 455 17.67 11.21 -5.00
CA ARG A 455 18.68 10.71 -4.06
C ARG A 455 18.06 9.66 -3.13
N ARG A 456 18.82 8.64 -2.75
CA ARG A 456 18.41 7.70 -1.70
C ARG A 456 18.47 8.39 -0.35
N ILE A 457 17.38 8.35 0.42
CA ILE A 457 17.32 8.87 1.79
C ILE A 457 17.08 7.78 2.83
N TYR A 458 16.60 6.60 2.42
CA TYR A 458 16.62 5.40 3.25
C TYR A 458 16.89 4.13 2.43
N PRO A 459 17.78 3.22 2.88
CA PRO A 459 18.75 3.45 3.96
C PRO A 459 19.73 4.59 3.61
N PRO A 460 20.11 5.45 4.55
CA PRO A 460 21.17 6.43 4.33
C PRO A 460 22.54 5.75 4.24
N ASP A 461 23.53 6.45 3.69
CA ASP A 461 24.93 5.97 3.65
C ASP A 461 25.68 6.24 4.98
N ASP A 462 25.13 7.12 5.83
CA ASP A 462 25.56 7.34 7.22
C ASP A 462 25.02 6.23 8.14
N LYS A 463 25.94 5.51 8.79
CA LYS A 463 25.65 4.41 9.73
C LYS A 463 24.95 4.87 11.00
N LEU A 464 25.35 6.00 11.59
CA LEU A 464 24.76 6.50 12.84
C LEU A 464 23.32 6.97 12.59
N LEU A 465 23.08 7.59 11.44
CA LEU A 465 21.73 7.95 11.01
C LEU A 465 20.87 6.70 10.67
N LEU A 466 21.47 5.65 10.09
CA LEU A 466 20.78 4.37 9.89
C LEU A 466 20.40 3.71 11.22
N GLU A 467 21.32 3.60 12.18
CA GLU A 467 21.07 3.05 13.53
C GLU A 467 19.98 3.82 14.26
N LYS A 468 20.00 5.16 14.18
CA LYS A 468 18.92 6.03 14.66
C LYS A 468 17.56 5.68 14.03
N TYR A 469 17.52 5.48 12.71
CA TYR A 469 16.30 5.08 12.02
C TYR A 469 15.85 3.64 12.35
N GLU A 470 16.76 2.68 12.55
CA GLU A 470 16.43 1.32 13.01
C GLU A 470 15.84 1.33 14.44
N GLY A 471 16.33 2.21 15.31
CA GLY A 471 15.72 2.48 16.63
C GLY A 471 14.30 3.04 16.53
N LEU A 472 14.08 4.01 15.63
CA LEU A 472 12.74 4.57 15.39
C LEU A 472 11.77 3.58 14.72
N LEU A 473 12.26 2.73 13.82
CA LEU A 473 11.50 1.59 13.27
C LEU A 473 11.12 0.61 14.38
N SER A 474 12.07 0.24 15.24
CA SER A 474 11.81 -0.65 16.37
C SER A 474 10.71 -0.11 17.28
N ALA A 475 10.74 1.19 17.58
CA ALA A 475 9.68 1.88 18.34
C ALA A 475 8.34 1.93 17.58
N ALA A 476 8.34 2.15 16.26
CA ALA A 476 7.12 2.14 15.44
C ALA A 476 6.48 0.74 15.38
N PHE A 477 7.28 -0.31 15.19
CA PHE A 477 6.82 -1.69 15.27
C PHE A 477 6.30 -2.03 16.68
N GLN A 478 7.00 -1.69 17.77
CA GLN A 478 6.47 -1.87 19.13
C GLN A 478 5.12 -1.16 19.33
N THR A 479 4.99 0.07 18.83
CA THR A 479 3.75 0.87 18.90
C THR A 479 2.58 0.26 18.12
N PHE A 480 2.87 -0.41 17.00
CA PHE A 480 1.89 -1.15 16.20
C PHE A 480 1.53 -2.51 16.84
N LEU A 481 2.55 -3.23 17.34
CA LEU A 481 2.41 -4.58 17.90
C LEU A 481 1.89 -4.60 19.34
N ALA A 482 1.86 -3.46 20.03
CA ALA A 482 1.19 -3.26 21.32
C ALA A 482 -0.33 -3.58 21.31
N GLY A 483 -0.90 -3.92 20.15
CA GLY A 483 -2.20 -4.60 20.05
C GLY A 483 -2.20 -6.00 19.43
N ARG A 484 -1.16 -6.44 18.69
CA ARG A 484 -1.12 -7.74 17.94
C ARG A 484 0.30 -8.24 17.62
N ALA A 485 0.48 -9.57 17.70
CA ALA A 485 1.49 -10.41 17.01
C ALA A 485 3.00 -10.28 17.34
N ALA A 486 3.54 -11.26 18.08
CA ALA A 486 4.98 -11.38 18.40
C ALA A 486 5.89 -11.81 17.22
N SER A 487 5.35 -12.30 16.11
CA SER A 487 6.17 -12.90 15.04
C SER A 487 7.10 -11.91 14.34
N LEU A 488 6.69 -10.64 14.20
CA LEU A 488 7.52 -9.60 13.57
C LEU A 488 8.74 -9.24 14.44
N GLN A 489 8.61 -9.25 15.77
CA GLN A 489 9.73 -9.01 16.69
C GLN A 489 10.81 -10.10 16.56
N LYS A 490 10.41 -11.37 16.43
CA LYS A 490 11.37 -12.49 16.26
C LYS A 490 12.16 -12.38 14.95
N GLU A 491 11.55 -11.87 13.89
CA GLU A 491 12.22 -11.66 12.60
C GLU A 491 13.15 -10.43 12.61
N MET A 492 12.76 -9.38 13.33
CA MET A 492 13.54 -8.15 13.50
C MET A 492 14.83 -8.40 14.31
N ASN A 493 14.77 -9.31 15.29
CA ASN A 493 15.91 -9.70 16.13
C ASN A 493 16.79 -10.83 15.51
N ASN A 494 16.65 -11.17 14.23
CA ASN A 494 17.45 -12.23 13.61
C ASN A 494 18.86 -11.74 13.21
N PRO A 495 19.96 -12.20 13.87
CA PRO A 495 21.31 -11.72 13.58
C PRO A 495 21.78 -12.03 12.16
N LEU A 496 21.28 -13.13 11.55
CA LEU A 496 21.63 -13.51 10.17
C LEU A 496 21.24 -12.43 9.15
N LYS A 497 20.30 -11.53 9.47
CA LYS A 497 19.94 -10.41 8.58
C LYS A 497 21.02 -9.33 8.46
N ARG A 498 21.97 -9.25 9.41
CA ARG A 498 23.04 -8.23 9.43
C ARG A 498 24.40 -8.69 8.89
N MET A 499 24.57 -10.00 8.63
CA MET A 499 25.80 -10.54 8.04
C MET A 499 26.03 -10.02 6.61
N LYS A 500 27.28 -9.68 6.31
CA LYS A 500 27.80 -9.26 5.00
C LYS A 500 28.14 -10.46 4.12
N GLU A 501 28.65 -10.21 2.90
CA GLU A 501 29.05 -11.28 1.98
C GLU A 501 30.28 -12.05 2.49
N GLU A 502 31.31 -11.37 3.01
CA GLU A 502 32.50 -12.01 3.58
C GLU A 502 32.14 -12.94 4.75
N ASP A 503 31.43 -12.46 5.78
CA ASP A 503 31.04 -13.26 6.95
C ASP A 503 30.24 -14.54 6.58
N ILE A 504 29.48 -14.51 5.47
CA ILE A 504 28.70 -15.67 4.99
C ILE A 504 29.59 -16.68 4.25
N LEU A 505 30.60 -16.20 3.50
CA LEU A 505 31.56 -17.06 2.81
C LEU A 505 32.45 -17.78 3.81
N ASP A 506 32.94 -17.09 4.84
CA ASP A 506 33.76 -17.67 5.91
C ASP A 506 32.98 -18.76 6.68
N LEU A 507 31.69 -18.51 7.00
CA LEU A 507 30.83 -19.52 7.59
C LEU A 507 30.51 -20.70 6.64
N LEU A 508 30.50 -20.49 5.33
CA LEU A 508 30.31 -21.57 4.35
C LEU A 508 31.57 -22.45 4.23
N GLU A 509 32.76 -21.85 4.25
CA GLU A 509 34.04 -22.57 4.29
C GLU A 509 34.18 -23.36 5.60
N GLN A 510 33.82 -22.78 6.74
CA GLN A 510 33.75 -23.51 8.02
C GLN A 510 32.77 -24.70 7.94
N CYS A 511 31.59 -24.52 7.33
CA CYS A 511 30.65 -25.63 7.10
C CYS A 511 31.14 -26.67 6.06
N GLU A 512 32.18 -26.38 5.29
CA GLU A 512 32.85 -27.35 4.39
C GLU A 512 33.97 -28.08 5.11
N LEU A 513 34.79 -27.39 5.91
CA LEU A 513 35.78 -28.01 6.79
C LEU A 513 35.13 -28.95 7.82
N ASP A 514 33.99 -28.57 8.39
CA ASP A 514 33.28 -29.43 9.34
C ASP A 514 32.61 -30.65 8.68
N ASP A 515 32.22 -30.55 7.40
CA ASP A 515 31.70 -31.69 6.61
C ASP A 515 32.84 -32.66 6.23
N GLU A 516 34.03 -32.15 5.92
CA GLU A 516 35.22 -32.98 5.69
C GLU A 516 35.72 -33.68 6.96
N LYS A 517 35.77 -32.96 8.11
CA LYS A 517 36.07 -33.54 9.44
C LYS A 517 35.06 -34.63 9.80
N LEU A 518 33.77 -34.37 9.60
CA LEU A 518 32.72 -35.38 9.79
C LEU A 518 33.05 -36.62 8.94
N MET A 519 33.24 -36.43 7.63
CA MET A 519 33.40 -37.50 6.65
C MET A 519 34.72 -38.29 6.74
N GLY A 520 35.45 -38.19 7.86
CA GLY A 520 36.66 -38.98 8.15
C GLY A 520 37.84 -38.65 7.25
N LYS A 521 37.81 -37.52 6.54
CA LYS A 521 38.88 -37.11 5.63
C LYS A 521 39.94 -36.35 6.41
N THR A 522 41.13 -36.94 6.50
CA THR A 522 42.30 -36.20 7.00
C THR A 522 42.57 -35.01 6.08
N SER A 523 42.66 -33.82 6.67
CA SER A 523 42.82 -32.58 5.92
C SER A 523 44.20 -32.54 5.26
N ARG A 524 44.23 -32.66 3.93
CA ARG A 524 45.44 -32.33 3.16
C ARG A 524 45.65 -30.82 3.28
N GLN A 525 46.57 -30.40 4.15
CA GLN A 525 47.03 -29.02 4.25
C GLN A 525 47.43 -28.52 2.85
N ARG A 526 46.62 -27.63 2.27
CA ARG A 526 47.08 -26.75 1.20
C ARG A 526 47.96 -25.69 1.84
N GLY A 527 49.27 -25.91 1.79
CA GLY A 527 50.25 -24.87 2.11
C GLY A 527 50.04 -23.60 1.27
N PRO A 528 50.65 -22.47 1.66
CA PRO A 528 50.45 -21.19 0.98
C PRO A 528 50.70 -21.28 -0.53
N LYS A 529 49.83 -20.67 -1.33
CA LYS A 529 50.08 -20.54 -2.77
C LYS A 529 51.31 -19.66 -2.97
N ALA A 530 52.39 -20.25 -3.49
CA ALA A 530 53.50 -19.47 -4.02
C ALA A 530 52.98 -18.51 -5.11
N LEU A 531 53.50 -17.29 -5.11
CA LEU A 531 53.13 -16.26 -6.08
C LEU A 531 53.70 -16.60 -7.46
N SER A 532 52.91 -17.28 -8.29
CA SER A 532 53.22 -17.39 -9.72
C SER A 532 53.09 -16.01 -10.37
N SER A 533 54.20 -15.47 -10.83
CA SER A 533 54.26 -14.33 -11.74
C SER A 533 53.62 -14.65 -13.10
N MET A 534 53.50 -13.63 -13.95
CA MET A 534 52.86 -13.73 -15.27
C MET A 534 53.58 -14.72 -16.22
N PRO A 535 52.84 -15.42 -17.09
CA PRO A 535 53.41 -16.02 -18.29
C PRO A 535 53.53 -14.98 -19.40
N GLU A 536 54.76 -14.72 -19.87
CA GLU A 536 55.02 -13.95 -21.09
C GLU A 536 55.86 -14.77 -22.07
N SER A 537 55.45 -14.75 -23.35
CA SER A 537 56.13 -15.31 -24.53
C SER A 537 56.44 -16.83 -24.52
N ALA A 538 55.99 -17.52 -25.57
CA ALA A 538 56.39 -18.91 -25.83
C ALA A 538 57.56 -18.97 -26.81
N GLN A 539 58.48 -19.92 -26.62
CA GLN A 539 59.43 -20.36 -27.65
C GLN A 539 59.45 -21.89 -27.79
N VAL A 540 60.07 -22.36 -28.87
CA VAL A 540 59.85 -23.67 -29.51
C VAL A 540 60.95 -24.68 -29.11
N PRO A 541 60.64 -25.97 -28.88
CA PRO A 541 61.58 -26.92 -28.28
C PRO A 541 62.66 -27.44 -29.26
N ARG A 542 63.82 -27.83 -28.70
CA ARG A 542 64.81 -28.71 -29.35
C ARG A 542 65.27 -29.83 -28.41
N ARG A 543 65.97 -30.82 -28.99
CA ARG A 543 66.10 -32.20 -28.49
C ARG A 543 67.43 -32.48 -27.77
N GLN A 544 67.37 -33.55 -26.97
CA GLN A 544 68.34 -34.66 -26.83
C GLN A 544 69.52 -34.59 -25.82
N ARG A 545 69.53 -35.65 -24.99
CA ARG A 545 70.64 -36.52 -24.54
C ARG A 545 71.40 -36.26 -23.23
N ASP A 546 71.06 -37.15 -22.28
CA ASP A 546 71.91 -38.18 -21.64
C ASP A 546 72.99 -37.84 -20.58
N TYR A 547 73.21 -38.86 -19.73
CA TYR A 547 74.30 -39.12 -18.76
C TYR A 547 74.31 -38.47 -17.36
N GLU A 548 73.68 -39.22 -16.44
CA GLU A 548 74.20 -39.81 -15.18
C GLU A 548 74.71 -38.97 -13.99
N ASP A 549 74.43 -39.53 -12.81
CA ASP A 549 74.69 -39.06 -11.46
C ASP A 549 76.18 -38.91 -11.09
N THR A 550 76.48 -38.02 -10.13
CA THR A 550 76.90 -38.50 -8.79
C THR A 550 76.75 -37.41 -7.72
N SER A 551 76.71 -37.84 -6.45
CA SER A 551 76.33 -37.03 -5.29
C SER A 551 77.50 -36.37 -4.55
N GLY A 552 77.22 -35.22 -3.92
CA GLY A 552 78.08 -34.57 -2.92
C GLY A 552 77.44 -34.61 -1.52
N SER A 553 78.25 -34.50 -0.47
CA SER A 553 77.81 -34.59 0.94
C SER A 553 78.73 -33.80 1.89
N CYS A 554 78.28 -33.63 3.16
CA CYS A 554 79.00 -33.05 4.31
C CYS A 554 79.30 -31.53 4.25
N ALA A 555 79.40 -30.76 5.35
CA ALA A 555 79.03 -30.93 6.77
C ALA A 555 79.01 -29.52 7.45
N GLY A 556 78.51 -29.27 8.67
CA GLY A 556 77.85 -30.10 9.70
C GLY A 556 77.55 -29.31 11.00
N SER A 557 77.15 -29.99 12.09
CA SER A 557 77.23 -29.62 13.54
C SER A 557 76.69 -28.24 14.03
N SER A 558 75.56 -28.11 14.76
CA SER A 558 75.24 -28.47 16.19
C SER A 558 75.80 -27.46 17.24
N THR A 559 75.22 -27.08 18.40
CA THR A 559 74.02 -27.40 19.27
C THR A 559 74.02 -26.40 20.48
N SER A 560 73.08 -26.23 21.45
CA SER A 560 71.69 -26.67 21.76
C SER A 560 71.13 -25.96 23.04
N GLY A 561 69.80 -25.72 23.15
CA GLY A 561 69.06 -25.46 24.42
C GLY A 561 69.01 -24.01 24.94
N SER A 562 68.09 -23.60 25.85
CA SER A 562 66.87 -24.24 26.40
C SER A 562 65.98 -23.22 27.17
N ASP A 563 64.70 -23.56 27.41
CA ASP A 563 63.64 -22.70 28.03
C ASP A 563 63.47 -22.84 29.57
N ALA A 564 62.68 -21.92 30.19
CA ALA A 564 61.94 -22.01 31.48
C ALA A 564 61.29 -20.63 31.84
N ASP A 565 60.23 -20.43 32.65
CA ASP A 565 59.02 -21.21 33.07
C ASP A 565 57.99 -20.26 33.78
N GLU A 566 56.69 -20.62 33.76
CA GLU A 566 55.59 -20.41 34.79
C GLU A 566 55.30 -18.97 35.38
N GLU A 567 54.19 -18.59 36.07
CA GLU A 567 52.96 -19.27 36.58
C GLU A 567 51.68 -18.34 36.65
N GLU A 568 50.80 -18.46 37.67
CA GLU A 568 49.31 -18.27 37.67
C GLU A 568 48.62 -16.92 38.08
N GLU A 569 47.31 -16.85 37.76
CA GLU A 569 46.10 -16.32 38.47
C GLU A 569 45.96 -14.90 39.14
N SER A 570 45.03 -14.11 38.55
CA SER A 570 43.77 -13.58 39.18
C SER A 570 43.63 -12.19 39.87
N ALA A 571 42.37 -11.69 39.76
CA ALA A 571 41.53 -10.96 40.74
C ALA A 571 41.70 -9.45 41.10
N ASN A 572 40.70 -8.69 40.64
CA ASN A 572 39.81 -7.76 41.39
C ASN A 572 40.10 -6.25 41.66
N ASP A 573 38.97 -5.52 41.63
CA ASP A 573 38.57 -4.28 42.34
C ASP A 573 39.35 -2.96 42.14
N LEU A 574 38.71 -1.89 41.60
CA LEU A 574 37.85 -0.90 42.30
C LEU A 574 38.62 -0.11 43.38
N GLN A 575 38.63 1.23 43.44
CA GLN A 575 37.44 2.07 43.62
C GLN A 575 37.74 3.61 43.58
N GLU A 576 36.84 4.38 42.94
CA GLU A 576 36.49 5.81 43.20
C GLU A 576 37.41 7.05 42.95
N LYS A 577 36.70 8.19 42.88
CA LYS A 577 37.08 9.62 43.09
C LYS A 577 38.07 10.24 42.08
N LYS A 578 37.71 11.14 41.14
CA LYS A 578 36.71 12.26 41.02
C LYS A 578 37.20 13.61 41.57
N VAL A 579 36.83 14.69 40.86
CA VAL A 579 37.17 16.12 41.05
C VAL A 579 38.56 16.46 40.46
N SER A 580 38.81 17.36 39.50
CA SER A 580 38.11 18.41 38.71
C SER A 580 38.70 19.80 38.96
N LEU A 581 38.60 20.70 37.95
CA LEU A 581 38.99 22.13 37.96
C LEU A 581 40.52 22.37 37.83
N GLU A 582 41.03 23.41 37.15
CA GLU A 582 40.39 24.35 36.21
C GLU A 582 41.36 24.99 35.18
N VAL A 583 40.73 25.73 34.25
CA VAL A 583 41.23 26.65 33.19
C VAL A 583 42.64 27.25 33.34
N GLY A 584 43.35 27.32 32.21
CA GLY A 584 44.45 28.28 31.97
C GLY A 584 44.45 28.82 30.53
N GLU A 585 44.06 30.08 30.34
CA GLU A 585 44.13 30.78 29.04
C GLU A 585 45.49 31.49 28.86
N ASN A 586 46.01 31.58 27.62
CA ASN A 586 46.11 32.85 26.85
C ASN A 586 47.07 32.78 25.64
N LYS A 587 46.64 33.42 24.53
CA LYS A 587 47.42 34.30 23.60
C LYS A 587 48.67 33.77 22.87
N GLN A 588 49.15 34.40 21.78
CA GLN A 588 48.55 35.13 20.64
C GLN A 588 49.68 35.45 19.64
N LYS A 589 49.33 35.82 18.39
CA LYS A 589 50.19 36.48 17.37
C LYS A 589 51.35 35.64 16.79
N SER A 590 51.98 36.04 15.68
CA SER A 590 51.44 36.42 14.34
C SER A 590 52.60 36.71 13.36
N SER A 591 52.44 36.32 12.09
CA SER A 591 53.18 36.82 10.91
C SER A 591 54.68 36.55 10.83
N GLU A 592 55.11 35.85 9.77
CA GLU A 592 56.07 36.44 8.83
C GLU A 592 55.97 35.84 7.41
N ARG A 593 56.79 36.32 6.45
CA ARG A 593 56.39 36.47 5.04
C ARG A 593 57.55 36.34 4.03
N SER A 594 57.62 35.24 3.27
CA SER A 594 58.29 35.17 1.95
C SER A 594 57.80 33.91 1.18
N SER A 595 57.56 33.82 -0.14
CA SER A 595 57.73 34.65 -1.36
C SER A 595 58.84 34.25 -2.35
N ARG A 596 58.49 33.40 -3.34
CA ARG A 596 58.81 33.45 -4.80
C ARG A 596 58.12 32.24 -5.51
N VAL A 597 57.40 32.32 -6.65
CA VAL A 597 57.67 32.82 -8.03
C VAL A 597 58.49 31.81 -8.84
N HIS A 598 58.17 31.37 -10.08
CA HIS A 598 57.03 31.56 -11.03
C HIS A 598 56.90 30.24 -11.88
N TRP A 599 56.28 30.03 -13.07
CA TRP A 599 55.82 30.82 -14.24
C TRP A 599 54.45 30.27 -14.77
N LYS A 600 54.14 30.27 -16.08
CA LYS A 600 53.18 31.21 -16.72
C LYS A 600 52.38 30.60 -17.91
N PRO A 601 51.37 31.33 -18.48
CA PRO A 601 50.39 30.79 -19.43
C PRO A 601 50.55 31.21 -20.92
N SER A 602 49.53 30.90 -21.73
CA SER A 602 49.43 30.89 -23.22
C SER A 602 49.04 32.20 -23.94
N PRO A 603 49.20 32.25 -25.29
CA PRO A 603 48.33 33.04 -26.20
C PRO A 603 47.91 32.29 -27.51
N LYS A 604 46.63 32.27 -27.98
CA LYS A 604 45.80 33.28 -28.71
C LYS A 604 45.90 33.18 -30.29
N PRO A 605 45.37 34.10 -31.14
CA PRO A 605 43.95 34.11 -31.62
C PRO A 605 43.73 34.43 -33.14
N VAL A 606 42.47 34.47 -33.63
CA VAL A 606 42.04 35.20 -34.88
C VAL A 606 40.67 35.89 -34.69
N ARG A 607 40.37 36.92 -35.51
CA ARG A 607 39.22 37.87 -35.48
C ARG A 607 38.74 38.23 -36.91
N SER A 608 37.59 38.87 -37.20
CA SER A 608 36.22 38.87 -36.61
C SER A 608 35.32 39.90 -37.35
N SER A 609 34.25 39.48 -38.05
CA SER A 609 33.39 40.37 -38.88
C SER A 609 32.06 39.69 -39.30
N SER A 610 31.09 40.36 -39.96
CA SER A 610 30.24 41.48 -39.49
C SER A 610 29.17 41.90 -40.52
N ALA A 611 27.98 42.31 -40.05
CA ALA A 611 26.94 43.12 -40.75
C ALA A 611 26.09 42.48 -41.89
N SER A 612 25.01 43.22 -42.22
CA SER A 612 24.02 43.07 -43.31
C SER A 612 22.89 42.02 -43.18
N SER A 613 21.65 42.52 -43.23
CA SER A 613 20.45 41.81 -43.69
C SER A 613 20.29 42.01 -45.20
N PRO A 614 19.51 41.17 -45.88
CA PRO A 614 18.53 41.70 -46.84
C PRO A 614 17.12 41.15 -46.59
N ALA A 615 16.14 41.69 -47.31
CA ALA A 615 14.73 41.31 -47.24
C ALA A 615 14.12 41.13 -48.65
N LEU A 616 12.87 40.62 -48.67
CA LEU A 616 11.88 40.64 -49.76
C LEU A 616 11.98 39.63 -50.92
N SER A 617 10.78 39.18 -51.32
CA SER A 617 10.36 38.55 -52.60
C SER A 617 10.90 37.14 -52.96
N SER A 618 10.10 36.25 -53.56
CA SER A 618 8.63 36.22 -53.75
C SER A 618 8.09 34.81 -54.12
N LEU A 619 6.81 34.57 -53.80
CA LEU A 619 5.75 33.73 -54.46
C LEU A 619 6.17 32.51 -55.33
N ILE A 620 5.51 31.34 -55.22
CA ILE A 620 4.09 31.04 -55.59
C ILE A 620 3.59 29.88 -54.69
N ARG A 621 2.43 29.90 -53.99
CA ARG A 621 0.98 30.04 -54.31
C ARG A 621 0.28 28.82 -54.96
N ARG A 622 -0.44 28.04 -54.13
CA ARG A 622 -1.82 27.50 -54.30
C ARG A 622 -2.16 26.69 -53.03
N SER A 623 -3.14 26.96 -52.15
CA SER A 623 -4.37 27.77 -52.10
C SER A 623 -5.63 27.17 -52.73
N VAL A 624 -6.52 26.65 -51.88
CA VAL A 624 -7.98 26.56 -52.06
C VAL A 624 -8.67 26.74 -50.70
N SER A 625 -9.91 27.20 -50.67
CA SER A 625 -10.58 27.77 -49.49
C SER A 625 -12.01 27.24 -49.28
N CYS A 626 -12.52 27.36 -48.05
CA CYS A 626 -13.89 26.99 -47.67
C CYS A 626 -14.96 27.90 -48.31
N PRO A 627 -16.24 27.46 -48.27
CA PRO A 627 -17.34 28.39 -48.07
C PRO A 627 -18.39 27.95 -47.01
N ARG A 628 -19.01 28.99 -46.41
CA ARG A 628 -20.37 29.18 -45.81
C ARG A 628 -21.31 27.98 -45.61
N SER A 629 -22.01 27.80 -44.48
CA SER A 629 -22.95 28.68 -43.72
C SER A 629 -24.38 28.76 -44.29
N ILE A 630 -25.39 28.54 -43.43
CA ILE A 630 -26.83 28.84 -43.62
C ILE A 630 -27.36 29.52 -42.33
N SER A 631 -28.44 30.32 -42.41
CA SER A 631 -28.98 31.11 -41.28
C SER A 631 -30.48 31.43 -41.41
N SER A 632 -31.13 31.70 -40.27
CA SER A 632 -32.40 32.43 -40.10
C SER A 632 -32.33 33.12 -38.71
N LEU A 633 -32.46 34.46 -38.56
CA LEU A 633 -33.60 35.37 -38.81
C LEU A 633 -34.81 35.04 -37.89
N THR A 634 -35.42 35.94 -37.10
CA THR A 634 -35.33 37.42 -36.86
C THR A 634 -36.03 37.70 -35.49
N ALA A 635 -36.11 38.90 -34.85
CA ALA A 635 -36.01 40.29 -35.29
C ALA A 635 -35.68 41.30 -34.15
N GLN A 636 -35.25 42.51 -34.56
CA GLN A 636 -35.52 43.86 -33.99
C GLN A 636 -35.28 44.22 -32.51
N SER A 637 -34.55 45.33 -32.31
CA SER A 637 -34.63 46.26 -31.17
C SER A 637 -35.45 47.50 -31.55
N PRO A 638 -35.78 48.41 -30.60
CA PRO A 638 -34.96 49.63 -30.51
C PRO A 638 -34.71 50.15 -29.07
N THR A 639 -33.97 51.26 -28.99
CA THR A 639 -33.54 51.98 -27.78
C THR A 639 -34.57 52.97 -27.22
N ASN A 640 -34.50 53.30 -25.93
CA ASN A 640 -34.49 54.72 -25.52
C ASN A 640 -33.89 55.00 -24.12
N GLU A 641 -33.69 56.29 -23.84
CA GLU A 641 -33.15 56.93 -22.62
C GLU A 641 -34.09 56.81 -21.39
N GLY A 642 -33.71 57.07 -20.13
CA GLY A 642 -32.42 57.46 -19.54
C GLY A 642 -32.55 58.06 -18.11
N ARG A 643 -31.43 58.55 -17.54
CA ARG A 643 -31.26 59.33 -16.28
C ARG A 643 -31.55 58.70 -14.90
N SER A 644 -30.56 58.82 -14.00
CA SER A 644 -30.68 58.80 -12.53
C SER A 644 -30.97 60.22 -11.99
N PRO A 645 -31.50 60.39 -10.75
CA PRO A 645 -30.66 60.67 -9.56
C PRO A 645 -31.19 59.98 -8.26
N VAL A 646 -30.42 59.52 -7.25
CA VAL A 646 -29.29 60.07 -6.45
C VAL A 646 -29.72 60.90 -5.19
N LEU A 647 -29.42 60.34 -4.00
CA LEU A 647 -29.22 60.92 -2.63
C LEU A 647 -30.37 61.16 -1.59
N LYS A 648 -30.06 60.73 -0.34
CA LYS A 648 -30.40 61.28 1.03
C LYS A 648 -31.84 61.16 1.58
N SER A 649 -32.11 61.14 2.91
CA SER A 649 -31.35 60.72 4.13
C SER A 649 -32.18 60.86 5.45
N SER A 650 -31.91 60.04 6.48
CA SER A 650 -32.19 60.27 7.95
C SER A 650 -33.66 60.22 8.45
N ALA A 651 -34.04 59.34 9.39
CA ALA A 651 -34.03 59.45 10.89
C ALA A 651 -35.34 60.09 11.48
N ASN A 652 -35.84 59.86 12.71
CA ASN A 652 -35.32 59.23 13.96
C ASN A 652 -36.46 58.95 15.02
N ILE A 653 -36.19 58.21 16.13
CA ILE A 653 -36.81 58.38 17.52
C ILE A 653 -38.31 57.95 17.78
N VAL A 654 -38.80 57.35 18.91
CA VAL A 654 -38.22 56.73 20.16
C VAL A 654 -39.25 55.97 21.09
N MET A 655 -38.79 55.05 21.99
CA MET A 655 -39.39 54.51 23.28
C MET A 655 -40.70 53.65 23.33
N ALA A 656 -41.02 52.81 24.36
CA ALA A 656 -40.35 52.36 25.63
C ALA A 656 -40.87 50.99 26.23
N GLN A 657 -40.13 50.48 27.24
CA GLN A 657 -40.31 49.53 28.40
C GLN A 657 -41.73 49.02 28.85
N ALA A 658 -41.99 47.99 29.69
CA ALA A 658 -41.28 46.91 30.49
C ALA A 658 -42.38 46.01 31.22
N ALA A 659 -42.19 44.94 32.05
CA ALA A 659 -41.24 43.81 32.27
C ALA A 659 -41.79 42.83 33.39
N ALA A 660 -41.04 41.77 33.80
CA ALA A 660 -41.25 40.84 34.98
C ALA A 660 -42.42 39.79 34.91
N SER A 661 -42.49 38.63 35.63
CA SER A 661 -41.62 37.86 36.58
C SER A 661 -42.02 36.35 36.70
N SER A 662 -41.30 35.52 37.49
CA SER A 662 -41.43 34.03 37.67
C SER A 662 -41.26 33.60 39.18
N PRO A 663 -41.24 32.31 39.65
CA PRO A 663 -41.32 30.96 39.02
C PRO A 663 -42.57 30.13 39.50
N PRO A 664 -42.63 28.97 40.25
CA PRO A 664 -41.65 28.10 40.97
C PRO A 664 -41.71 26.56 40.62
N THR A 665 -41.58 25.64 41.61
CA THR A 665 -41.45 24.14 41.57
C THR A 665 -41.99 23.52 42.91
N PRO A 666 -42.18 22.18 43.19
CA PRO A 666 -41.42 20.99 42.73
C PRO A 666 -42.08 19.56 42.70
N THR A 667 -41.25 18.50 42.51
CA THR A 667 -41.37 17.05 42.89
C THR A 667 -42.51 16.13 42.39
N ALA A 668 -42.17 14.98 41.75
CA ALA A 668 -42.58 13.59 42.10
C ALA A 668 -42.12 12.50 41.08
N ARG A 669 -42.19 11.21 41.45
CA ARG A 669 -42.02 9.97 40.63
C ARG A 669 -43.00 8.90 41.13
N PRO A 670 -43.54 7.99 40.29
CA PRO A 670 -42.99 6.62 40.25
C PRO A 670 -43.03 5.95 38.83
N HIS A 671 -43.35 4.65 38.72
CA HIS A 671 -42.98 3.75 37.60
C HIS A 671 -44.18 3.03 36.90
N THR A 672 -43.87 2.40 35.74
CA THR A 672 -44.45 1.17 35.12
C THR A 672 -45.42 1.23 33.91
N ALA A 673 -45.32 0.15 33.09
CA ALA A 673 -46.33 -0.52 32.23
C ALA A 673 -46.83 0.05 30.86
N LEU A 674 -46.21 -0.46 29.78
CA LEU A 674 -46.82 -1.24 28.66
C LEU A 674 -48.05 -0.75 27.81
N ARG A 675 -47.82 -0.70 26.47
CA ARG A 675 -48.77 -0.90 25.34
C ARG A 675 -49.86 0.21 25.15
N SER A 676 -50.49 0.44 23.97
CA SER A 676 -50.45 -0.16 22.61
C SER A 676 -50.92 0.84 21.52
N HIS A 677 -50.84 0.42 20.24
CA HIS A 677 -51.65 0.77 19.02
C HIS A 677 -52.89 1.72 19.17
N SER A 678 -53.33 2.51 18.16
CA SER A 678 -52.85 2.86 16.79
C SER A 678 -53.83 3.86 16.09
N LEU A 679 -53.48 4.34 14.87
CA LEU A 679 -54.31 5.18 13.94
C LEU A 679 -54.53 6.63 14.46
N SER A 680 -54.91 7.65 13.67
CA SER A 680 -55.26 7.88 12.24
C SER A 680 -54.80 9.32 11.87
N ARG A 681 -55.00 9.96 10.70
CA ARG A 681 -55.07 9.69 9.24
C ARG A 681 -55.78 10.94 8.64
N ASN A 682 -55.15 11.63 7.67
CA ASN A 682 -55.72 12.44 6.55
C ASN A 682 -54.76 13.59 6.16
N SER A 683 -54.50 14.04 4.92
CA SER A 683 -54.86 13.72 3.52
C SER A 683 -55.70 14.77 2.77
N SER A 684 -55.12 15.35 1.71
CA SER A 684 -55.79 15.93 0.53
C SER A 684 -54.86 15.79 -0.70
N ALA A 685 -55.38 15.82 -1.94
CA ALA A 685 -54.63 15.42 -3.15
C ALA A 685 -55.26 15.92 -4.48
N HIS A 686 -54.47 15.98 -5.57
CA HIS A 686 -54.85 16.08 -7.00
C HIS A 686 -53.59 15.96 -7.90
N ARG A 687 -53.60 15.56 -9.20
CA ARG A 687 -54.44 14.60 -9.96
C ARG A 687 -53.74 14.20 -11.30
N VAL A 688 -53.77 12.90 -11.65
CA VAL A 688 -53.68 12.17 -12.96
C VAL A 688 -53.39 12.92 -14.29
N PRO A 689 -52.63 12.29 -15.23
CA PRO A 689 -52.83 12.38 -16.69
C PRO A 689 -53.21 11.03 -17.37
N HIS A 690 -53.74 11.08 -18.61
CA HIS A 690 -54.28 9.94 -19.39
C HIS A 690 -53.51 9.65 -20.73
N SER A 691 -54.03 8.75 -21.57
CA SER A 691 -53.33 7.95 -22.60
C SER A 691 -53.76 8.18 -24.07
N SER A 692 -52.87 7.87 -25.05
CA SER A 692 -53.11 7.32 -26.42
C SER A 692 -51.97 7.72 -27.40
N SER A 693 -51.81 7.18 -28.62
CA SER A 693 -51.85 5.78 -29.15
C SER A 693 -51.31 5.77 -30.60
N LEU A 694 -50.87 4.61 -31.14
CA LEU A 694 -50.31 4.38 -32.51
C LEU A 694 -48.94 5.09 -32.74
N GLY A 695 -47.93 4.56 -33.45
CA GLY A 695 -47.72 3.32 -34.23
C GLY A 695 -46.27 3.31 -34.79
N THR A 696 -45.78 2.45 -35.71
CA THR A 696 -46.18 1.12 -36.22
C THR A 696 -45.12 0.62 -37.24
N ILE A 697 -44.48 -0.56 -37.00
CA ILE A 697 -43.74 -1.41 -38.01
C ILE A 697 -42.42 -0.79 -38.59
N HIS A 698 -41.36 -1.50 -39.00
CA HIS A 698 -41.07 -2.95 -39.08
C HIS A 698 -39.85 -3.37 -38.21
N SER A 699 -39.17 -4.48 -38.54
CA SER A 699 -38.37 -5.26 -37.56
C SER A 699 -37.36 -6.27 -38.16
N ASN A 700 -36.19 -6.45 -37.51
CA ASN A 700 -35.48 -7.74 -37.32
C ASN A 700 -34.36 -7.58 -36.25
N MET A 701 -34.31 -8.27 -35.09
CA MET A 701 -34.38 -9.71 -34.74
C MET A 701 -32.99 -10.36 -34.67
N GLY A 702 -32.62 -10.94 -33.51
CA GLY A 702 -31.44 -11.82 -33.45
C GLY A 702 -30.61 -11.96 -32.17
N GLU A 703 -31.12 -11.79 -30.93
CA GLU A 703 -30.48 -12.47 -29.76
C GLU A 703 -31.45 -12.67 -28.58
N SER A 704 -31.04 -13.50 -27.61
CA SER A 704 -31.97 -14.36 -26.85
C SER A 704 -32.69 -13.72 -25.64
N LEU A 705 -33.93 -14.17 -25.41
CA LEU A 705 -34.72 -13.90 -24.22
C LEU A 705 -34.16 -14.63 -22.98
N LEU A 706 -33.77 -13.87 -21.96
CA LEU A 706 -33.59 -14.36 -20.58
C LEU A 706 -34.41 -13.49 -19.61
N ASN A 707 -35.05 -14.14 -18.65
CA ASN A 707 -36.18 -13.58 -17.89
C ASN A 707 -35.83 -12.33 -17.05
N VAL A 708 -36.28 -11.16 -17.49
CA VAL A 708 -36.40 -9.98 -16.62
C VAL A 708 -37.64 -10.15 -15.75
N ARG A 709 -37.45 -10.65 -14.53
CA ARG A 709 -38.50 -10.84 -13.52
C ARG A 709 -39.05 -9.47 -13.08
N THR A 710 -40.35 -9.40 -12.75
CA THR A 710 -40.92 -8.16 -12.21
C THR A 710 -40.50 -7.96 -10.75
N LYS A 711 -40.40 -6.70 -10.29
CA LYS A 711 -40.05 -6.39 -8.89
C LYS A 711 -41.02 -6.99 -7.86
N GLU A 712 -42.26 -7.21 -8.28
CA GLU A 712 -43.31 -7.85 -7.48
C GLU A 712 -43.08 -9.37 -7.35
N GLN A 713 -42.66 -10.03 -8.44
CA GLN A 713 -42.21 -11.43 -8.40
C GLN A 713 -40.96 -11.60 -7.53
N GLU A 714 -39.99 -10.69 -7.59
CA GLU A 714 -38.80 -10.73 -6.72
C GLU A 714 -39.15 -10.54 -5.24
N ALA A 715 -40.12 -9.68 -4.92
CA ALA A 715 -40.61 -9.49 -3.55
C ALA A 715 -41.32 -10.76 -3.03
N GLU A 716 -42.16 -11.38 -3.85
CA GLU A 716 -42.86 -12.63 -3.48
C GLU A 716 -41.88 -13.80 -3.28
N LEU A 717 -40.88 -13.96 -4.17
CA LEU A 717 -39.82 -14.95 -4.00
C LEU A 717 -38.97 -14.67 -2.75
N THR A 718 -38.76 -13.41 -2.38
CA THR A 718 -38.10 -13.02 -1.13
C THR A 718 -38.95 -13.39 0.09
N ARG A 719 -40.28 -13.18 0.04
CA ARG A 719 -41.22 -13.59 1.09
C ARG A 719 -41.25 -15.12 1.28
N GLN A 720 -41.27 -15.88 0.19
CA GLN A 720 -41.18 -17.35 0.23
C GLN A 720 -39.82 -17.82 0.77
N THR A 721 -38.72 -17.14 0.41
CA THR A 721 -37.39 -17.41 0.97
C THR A 721 -37.36 -17.18 2.49
N LEU A 722 -37.96 -16.09 2.97
CA LEU A 722 -38.04 -15.80 4.41
C LEU A 722 -38.79 -16.90 5.18
N ALA A 723 -39.91 -17.39 4.64
CA ALA A 723 -40.68 -18.49 5.25
C ALA A 723 -39.83 -19.78 5.36
N ALA A 724 -39.18 -20.19 4.26
CA ALA A 724 -38.34 -21.39 4.26
C ALA A 724 -37.12 -21.29 5.20
N LEU A 725 -36.51 -20.10 5.33
CA LEU A 725 -35.45 -19.85 6.32
C LEU A 725 -35.99 -19.83 7.76
N GLY A 726 -37.25 -19.48 7.98
CA GLY A 726 -37.93 -19.56 9.28
C GLY A 726 -38.17 -21.00 9.75
N GLU A 727 -38.60 -21.88 8.83
CA GLU A 727 -38.76 -23.31 9.08
C GLU A 727 -37.43 -24.02 9.33
N MET A 728 -36.39 -23.64 8.58
CA MET A 728 -35.04 -24.23 8.66
C MET A 728 -34.54 -24.39 10.10
N ARG A 729 -34.05 -25.59 10.45
CA ARG A 729 -33.40 -25.93 11.72
C ARG A 729 -32.03 -26.54 11.45
N ILE A 730 -31.12 -26.44 12.42
CA ILE A 730 -29.81 -27.12 12.35
C ILE A 730 -29.94 -28.46 13.07
N ARG A 731 -29.67 -29.56 12.37
CA ARG A 731 -29.65 -30.91 12.97
C ARG A 731 -28.35 -31.20 13.71
N PHE A 732 -28.46 -31.94 14.81
CA PHE A 732 -27.34 -32.56 15.50
C PHE A 732 -27.14 -33.99 14.95
N PRO A 733 -25.91 -34.44 14.63
CA PRO A 733 -25.70 -35.79 14.08
C PRO A 733 -26.16 -36.88 15.06
N GLY A 734 -27.08 -37.74 14.62
CA GLY A 734 -27.58 -38.86 15.42
C GLY A 734 -28.66 -38.52 16.47
N LYS A 735 -29.28 -37.34 16.40
CA LYS A 735 -30.40 -36.91 17.27
C LYS A 735 -31.59 -36.38 16.46
N SER A 736 -32.77 -36.35 17.07
CA SER A 736 -33.99 -35.78 16.48
C SER A 736 -33.92 -34.24 16.36
N GLU A 737 -34.91 -33.63 15.69
CA GLU A 737 -34.97 -32.17 15.55
C GLU A 737 -35.36 -31.51 16.89
N GLU A 738 -36.22 -32.17 17.65
CA GLU A 738 -36.63 -31.82 19.02
C GLU A 738 -35.45 -31.95 20.01
N GLU A 739 -34.66 -33.02 19.91
CA GLU A 739 -33.45 -33.21 20.72
C GLU A 739 -32.34 -32.18 20.40
N ALA A 740 -32.21 -31.80 19.13
CA ALA A 740 -31.27 -30.75 18.72
C ALA A 740 -31.71 -29.36 19.24
N GLU A 741 -33.01 -29.07 19.24
CA GLU A 741 -33.56 -27.84 19.83
C GLU A 741 -33.46 -27.85 21.37
N ALA A 742 -33.64 -29.00 22.03
CA ALA A 742 -33.38 -29.18 23.45
C ALA A 742 -31.90 -28.92 23.83
N VAL A 743 -30.94 -29.42 23.03
CA VAL A 743 -29.50 -29.14 23.19
C VAL A 743 -29.19 -27.64 23.03
N LEU A 744 -29.81 -26.96 22.07
CA LEU A 744 -29.65 -25.50 21.92
C LEU A 744 -30.20 -24.75 23.13
N ASN A 745 -31.37 -25.16 23.63
CA ASN A 745 -31.98 -24.56 24.82
C ASN A 745 -31.16 -24.81 26.09
N GLU A 746 -30.56 -26.00 26.28
CA GLU A 746 -29.61 -26.30 27.37
C GLU A 746 -28.46 -25.28 27.40
N ILE A 747 -27.80 -25.08 26.25
CA ILE A 747 -26.62 -24.21 26.11
C ILE A 747 -26.99 -22.73 26.33
N LEU A 748 -28.17 -22.31 25.87
CA LEU A 748 -28.66 -20.94 26.00
C LEU A 748 -29.17 -20.62 27.41
N ASN A 749 -29.85 -21.55 28.07
CA ASN A 749 -30.26 -21.41 29.47
C ASN A 749 -29.02 -21.34 30.39
N ASN A 750 -28.02 -22.19 30.13
CA ASN A 750 -26.74 -22.19 30.85
C ASN A 750 -25.67 -21.28 30.20
N TRP A 751 -26.06 -20.24 29.47
CA TRP A 751 -25.12 -19.44 28.66
C TRP A 751 -23.96 -18.84 29.45
N LYS A 752 -24.15 -18.48 30.74
CA LYS A 752 -23.07 -17.99 31.62
C LYS A 752 -21.90 -19.00 31.74
N TYR A 753 -22.19 -20.29 31.70
CA TYR A 753 -21.21 -21.39 31.78
C TYR A 753 -20.61 -21.73 30.41
N HIS A 754 -21.44 -21.79 29.35
CA HIS A 754 -20.96 -22.17 28.01
C HIS A 754 -20.24 -21.03 27.27
N LYS A 755 -20.60 -19.76 27.49
CA LYS A 755 -20.00 -18.59 26.83
C LYS A 755 -18.46 -18.61 26.76
N PRO A 756 -17.69 -18.79 27.87
CA PRO A 756 -16.23 -18.86 27.78
C PRO A 756 -15.72 -20.09 27.00
N LYS A 757 -16.41 -21.24 27.08
CA LYS A 757 -16.04 -22.46 26.36
C LYS A 757 -16.28 -22.33 24.85
N VAL A 758 -17.42 -21.76 24.44
CA VAL A 758 -17.75 -21.47 23.04
C VAL A 758 -16.81 -20.41 22.48
N ALA A 759 -16.46 -19.37 23.26
CA ALA A 759 -15.47 -18.37 22.87
C ALA A 759 -14.09 -19.00 22.61
N SER A 760 -13.61 -19.84 23.52
CA SER A 760 -12.35 -20.59 23.37
C SER A 760 -12.37 -21.51 22.16
N TYR A 761 -13.47 -22.24 21.95
CA TYR A 761 -13.63 -23.10 20.79
C TYR A 761 -13.57 -22.31 19.47
N TRP A 762 -14.44 -21.29 19.32
CA TRP A 762 -14.59 -20.53 18.08
C TRP A 762 -13.41 -19.62 17.75
N LEU A 763 -12.86 -18.88 18.74
CA LEU A 763 -11.85 -17.85 18.51
C LEU A 763 -10.40 -18.31 18.74
N VAL A 764 -10.19 -19.48 19.38
CA VAL A 764 -8.84 -19.97 19.73
C VAL A 764 -8.56 -21.37 19.18
N LYS A 765 -9.50 -22.32 19.27
CA LYS A 765 -9.28 -23.70 18.77
C LYS A 765 -9.54 -23.86 17.27
N LEU A 766 -10.46 -23.10 16.68
CA LEU A 766 -10.74 -23.14 15.25
C LEU A 766 -9.92 -22.09 14.48
N ASP A 767 -9.07 -22.55 13.57
CA ASP A 767 -8.44 -21.70 12.56
C ASP A 767 -9.46 -21.17 11.53
N ALA A 768 -9.04 -20.19 10.72
CA ALA A 768 -9.91 -19.52 9.75
C ALA A 768 -10.50 -20.48 8.68
N THR A 769 -9.87 -21.62 8.40
CA THR A 769 -10.39 -22.62 7.47
C THR A 769 -11.50 -23.45 8.12
N LYS A 770 -11.32 -23.85 9.38
CA LYS A 770 -12.36 -24.54 10.17
C LYS A 770 -13.54 -23.62 10.49
N GLN A 771 -13.29 -22.36 10.86
CA GLN A 771 -14.33 -21.33 11.02
C GLN A 771 -15.18 -21.17 9.75
N ARG A 772 -14.54 -21.16 8.57
CA ARG A 772 -15.24 -21.10 7.29
C ARG A 772 -16.11 -22.35 7.07
N LYS A 773 -15.57 -23.56 7.25
CA LYS A 773 -16.33 -24.82 7.13
C LYS A 773 -17.62 -24.83 7.95
N VAL A 774 -17.61 -24.31 9.18
CA VAL A 774 -18.83 -24.21 10.02
C VAL A 774 -19.91 -23.34 9.36
N LEU A 775 -19.55 -22.19 8.79
CA LEU A 775 -20.51 -21.33 8.10
C LEU A 775 -20.88 -21.83 6.69
N ASP A 776 -20.02 -22.64 6.07
CA ASP A 776 -20.30 -23.25 4.77
C ASP A 776 -21.44 -24.27 4.86
N ILE A 777 -21.65 -24.94 6.01
CA ILE A 777 -22.84 -25.78 6.29
C ILE A 777 -24.13 -24.97 6.06
N VAL A 778 -24.21 -23.77 6.65
CA VAL A 778 -25.38 -22.89 6.51
C VAL A 778 -25.44 -22.32 5.08
N ARG A 779 -24.30 -21.92 4.49
CA ARG A 779 -24.26 -21.34 3.12
C ARG A 779 -24.77 -22.32 2.07
N THR A 780 -24.33 -23.58 2.11
CA THR A 780 -24.74 -24.61 1.14
C THR A 780 -26.24 -24.85 1.21
N ASN A 781 -26.80 -25.05 2.41
CA ASN A 781 -28.24 -25.27 2.56
C ASN A 781 -29.08 -24.05 2.14
N VAL A 782 -28.62 -22.83 2.45
CA VAL A 782 -29.28 -21.58 2.00
C VAL A 782 -29.20 -21.44 0.48
N ARG A 783 -28.11 -21.86 -0.16
CA ARG A 783 -27.99 -21.92 -1.63
C ARG A 783 -29.02 -22.88 -2.22
N SER A 784 -29.19 -24.08 -1.66
CA SER A 784 -30.20 -25.06 -2.11
C SER A 784 -31.63 -24.56 -1.93
N VAL A 785 -31.94 -23.86 -0.82
CA VAL A 785 -33.24 -23.22 -0.59
C VAL A 785 -33.53 -22.16 -1.67
N LEU A 786 -32.55 -21.34 -2.02
CA LEU A 786 -32.69 -20.34 -3.08
C LEU A 786 -32.85 -20.98 -4.47
N GLN A 787 -32.07 -22.01 -4.82
CA GLN A 787 -32.22 -22.74 -6.09
C GLN A 787 -33.63 -23.31 -6.24
N ARG A 788 -34.19 -23.88 -5.16
CA ARG A 788 -35.56 -24.42 -5.17
C ARG A 788 -36.63 -23.35 -5.34
N ILE A 789 -36.52 -22.23 -4.61
CA ILE A 789 -37.56 -21.19 -4.58
C ILE A 789 -37.47 -20.29 -5.81
N TRP A 790 -36.28 -19.77 -6.11
CA TRP A 790 -36.06 -18.87 -7.24
C TRP A 790 -36.01 -19.61 -8.58
N ARG A 791 -35.81 -20.93 -8.59
CA ARG A 791 -35.66 -21.78 -9.79
C ARG A 791 -34.51 -21.36 -10.70
N GLU A 792 -33.50 -20.67 -10.15
CA GLU A 792 -32.27 -20.31 -10.86
C GLU A 792 -31.13 -21.25 -10.46
N PRO A 793 -30.39 -21.84 -11.41
CA PRO A 793 -29.23 -22.67 -11.11
C PRO A 793 -28.04 -21.84 -10.61
N ASP A 794 -27.80 -20.66 -11.22
CA ASP A 794 -26.81 -19.69 -10.76
C ASP A 794 -27.40 -18.74 -9.72
N VAL A 795 -27.15 -19.08 -8.46
CA VAL A 795 -27.58 -18.30 -7.29
C VAL A 795 -26.71 -17.05 -7.07
N ASP A 796 -25.50 -16.99 -7.62
CA ASP A 796 -24.56 -15.89 -7.37
C ASP A 796 -25.00 -14.60 -8.09
N SER A 797 -25.77 -14.75 -9.18
CA SER A 797 -26.50 -13.66 -9.85
C SER A 797 -27.49 -12.93 -8.92
N LEU A 798 -28.16 -13.64 -8.00
CA LEU A 798 -29.31 -13.15 -7.25
C LEU A 798 -28.93 -12.03 -6.26
N ARG A 799 -29.72 -10.95 -6.25
CA ARG A 799 -29.53 -9.82 -5.30
C ARG A 799 -29.54 -10.30 -3.85
N LEU A 800 -30.50 -11.14 -3.49
CA LEU A 800 -30.66 -11.68 -2.13
C LEU A 800 -29.45 -12.52 -1.70
N TYR A 801 -28.89 -13.36 -2.59
CA TYR A 801 -27.69 -14.12 -2.28
C TYR A 801 -26.45 -13.23 -2.17
N ARG A 802 -26.30 -12.20 -3.01
CA ARG A 802 -25.24 -11.19 -2.88
C ARG A 802 -25.30 -10.47 -1.53
N LEU A 803 -26.48 -10.22 -0.97
CA LEU A 803 -26.64 -9.75 0.42
C LEU A 803 -26.17 -10.81 1.43
N PHE A 804 -26.58 -12.07 1.27
CA PHE A 804 -26.13 -13.17 2.13
C PHE A 804 -24.60 -13.37 2.11
N SER A 805 -23.94 -13.26 0.96
CA SER A 805 -22.48 -13.34 0.84
C SER A 805 -21.78 -12.22 1.62
N ARG A 806 -22.31 -10.98 1.57
CA ARG A 806 -21.81 -9.85 2.39
C ARG A 806 -21.97 -10.16 3.89
N VAL A 807 -23.08 -10.76 4.30
CA VAL A 807 -23.31 -11.19 5.69
C VAL A 807 -22.33 -12.29 6.12
N PHE A 808 -22.15 -13.36 5.33
CA PHE A 808 -21.18 -14.43 5.64
C PHE A 808 -19.75 -13.89 5.79
N ASN A 809 -19.31 -13.02 4.88
CA ASN A 809 -18.00 -12.38 4.96
C ASN A 809 -17.87 -11.47 6.19
N ARG A 810 -18.96 -10.81 6.60
CA ARG A 810 -19.02 -10.01 7.83
C ARG A 810 -18.98 -10.86 9.10
N LEU A 811 -19.54 -12.07 9.09
CA LEU A 811 -19.48 -13.02 10.21
C LEU A 811 -18.07 -13.60 10.41
N LEU A 812 -17.34 -13.90 9.33
CA LEU A 812 -15.94 -14.36 9.39
C LEU A 812 -14.93 -13.23 9.70
N TRP A 813 -15.36 -11.96 9.69
CA TRP A 813 -14.48 -10.80 9.85
C TRP A 813 -13.65 -10.85 11.14
N SER A 814 -12.35 -10.52 11.01
CA SER A 814 -11.33 -10.60 12.07
C SER A 814 -11.29 -11.96 12.79
N HIS A 815 -11.12 -13.04 12.04
CA HIS A 815 -11.06 -14.43 12.53
C HIS A 815 -12.31 -14.83 13.32
N GLY A 816 -13.49 -14.69 12.72
CA GLY A 816 -14.77 -15.11 13.31
C GLY A 816 -15.33 -14.18 14.39
N GLN A 817 -14.61 -13.11 14.74
CA GLN A 817 -15.07 -12.10 15.71
C GLN A 817 -16.44 -11.49 15.31
N GLY A 818 -16.72 -11.38 14.01
CA GLY A 818 -18.02 -10.92 13.50
C GLY A 818 -19.21 -11.76 13.99
N LEU A 819 -19.13 -13.09 13.90
CA LEU A 819 -20.13 -14.01 14.44
C LEU A 819 -20.16 -13.95 15.97
N TRP A 820 -19.00 -13.92 16.64
CA TRP A 820 -18.94 -13.89 18.10
C TRP A 820 -19.63 -12.65 18.69
N ASN A 821 -19.45 -11.48 18.07
CA ASN A 821 -20.12 -10.25 18.47
C ASN A 821 -21.66 -10.34 18.41
N CYS A 822 -22.23 -11.29 17.66
CA CYS A 822 -23.67 -11.54 17.59
C CYS A 822 -24.24 -12.29 18.81
N PHE A 823 -23.39 -12.71 19.76
CA PHE A 823 -23.81 -13.32 21.04
C PHE A 823 -23.78 -12.36 22.24
N CYS A 824 -23.47 -11.08 22.03
CA CYS A 824 -23.41 -10.07 23.10
C CYS A 824 -24.68 -9.20 23.10
N SER A 825 -25.41 -9.20 24.21
CA SER A 825 -26.80 -8.69 24.34
C SER A 825 -26.99 -7.16 24.25
N SER A 826 -25.98 -6.40 23.79
CA SER A 826 -26.08 -4.95 23.59
C SER A 826 -26.71 -4.66 22.23
N GLY A 827 -28.05 -4.63 22.17
CA GLY A 827 -28.84 -4.70 20.95
C GLY A 827 -28.76 -3.51 19.99
N ARG A 828 -27.79 -3.53 19.06
CA ARG A 828 -27.95 -3.24 17.62
C ARG A 828 -26.81 -3.93 16.88
N SER A 829 -27.11 -4.74 15.86
CA SER A 829 -26.16 -5.78 15.48
C SER A 829 -24.95 -5.25 14.71
N SER A 830 -23.76 -5.77 15.04
CA SER A 830 -22.50 -5.33 14.41
C SER A 830 -22.41 -5.70 12.91
N TRP A 831 -23.28 -6.57 12.43
CA TRP A 831 -23.32 -7.01 11.03
C TRP A 831 -24.26 -6.14 10.17
N GLU A 832 -25.38 -5.62 10.69
CA GLU A 832 -26.30 -4.71 9.95
C GLU A 832 -25.61 -3.43 9.47
N SER A 833 -24.51 -3.02 10.15
CA SER A 833 -23.66 -1.89 9.74
C SER A 833 -22.95 -2.03 8.38
N ILE A 834 -23.07 -3.17 7.69
CA ILE A 834 -22.65 -3.32 6.29
C ILE A 834 -23.61 -2.65 5.30
N PHE A 835 -24.88 -2.46 5.67
CA PHE A 835 -25.88 -1.85 4.80
C PHE A 835 -25.89 -0.32 4.90
N SER A 836 -25.55 0.26 6.05
CA SER A 836 -25.50 1.73 6.25
C SER A 836 -24.37 2.44 5.50
N LYS A 837 -23.60 1.71 4.69
CA LYS A 837 -22.57 2.24 3.78
C LYS A 837 -22.80 1.87 2.31
N SER A 838 -23.91 1.22 1.98
CA SER A 838 -24.30 0.93 0.60
C SER A 838 -25.19 2.03 0.05
N SER A 839 -25.10 2.28 -1.27
CA SER A 839 -26.09 3.07 -2.01
C SER A 839 -27.37 2.27 -2.32
N GLU A 840 -27.36 0.95 -2.11
CA GLU A 840 -28.50 0.07 -2.31
C GLU A 840 -29.41 0.05 -1.08
N VAL A 841 -30.65 0.52 -1.21
CA VAL A 841 -31.67 0.39 -0.16
C VAL A 841 -32.06 -1.08 0.00
N VAL A 842 -31.78 -1.68 1.16
CA VAL A 842 -32.19 -3.03 1.52
C VAL A 842 -33.62 -2.99 2.06
N THR A 843 -34.49 -3.86 1.56
CA THR A 843 -35.90 -3.93 2.01
C THR A 843 -36.02 -4.63 3.36
N THR A 844 -37.14 -4.39 4.06
CA THR A 844 -37.42 -5.02 5.37
C THR A 844 -37.41 -6.55 5.30
N GLN A 845 -37.90 -7.13 4.20
CA GLN A 845 -37.93 -8.59 4.00
C GLN A 845 -36.54 -9.18 3.76
N GLU A 846 -35.70 -8.51 2.95
CA GLU A 846 -34.29 -8.92 2.76
C GLU A 846 -33.49 -8.82 4.06
N LEU A 847 -33.75 -7.79 4.87
CA LEU A 847 -33.15 -7.61 6.19
C LEU A 847 -33.57 -8.73 7.14
N GLN A 848 -34.86 -9.11 7.17
CA GLN A 848 -35.37 -10.24 7.94
C GLN A 848 -34.74 -11.57 7.50
N CYS A 849 -34.56 -11.79 6.19
CA CYS A 849 -33.84 -12.96 5.67
C CYS A 849 -32.39 -13.00 6.20
N CYS A 850 -31.70 -11.85 6.20
CA CYS A 850 -30.35 -11.75 6.74
C CYS A 850 -30.31 -11.95 8.27
N GLN A 851 -31.30 -11.46 9.01
CA GLN A 851 -31.42 -11.69 10.45
C GLN A 851 -31.60 -13.18 10.77
N ARG A 852 -32.45 -13.89 10.02
CA ARG A 852 -32.60 -15.35 10.18
C ARG A 852 -31.36 -16.12 9.78
N LEU A 853 -30.66 -15.70 8.72
CA LEU A 853 -29.36 -16.25 8.31
C LEU A 853 -28.31 -16.18 9.42
N VAL A 854 -28.19 -15.02 10.09
CA VAL A 854 -27.26 -14.87 11.22
C VAL A 854 -27.65 -15.75 12.41
N GLN A 855 -28.95 -15.90 12.69
CA GLN A 855 -29.39 -16.82 13.74
C GLN A 855 -29.00 -18.28 13.44
N LEU A 856 -29.26 -18.76 12.21
CA LEU A 856 -28.85 -20.10 11.78
C LEU A 856 -27.32 -20.31 11.89
N CYS A 857 -26.52 -19.28 11.61
CA CYS A 857 -25.06 -19.32 11.81
C CYS A 857 -24.65 -19.42 13.29
N ARG A 858 -25.41 -18.80 14.21
CA ARG A 858 -25.19 -18.92 15.66
C ARG A 858 -25.58 -20.31 16.16
N ASP A 859 -26.75 -20.79 15.77
CA ASP A 859 -27.28 -22.10 16.14
C ASP A 859 -26.32 -23.22 15.67
N CYS A 860 -25.81 -23.10 14.43
CA CYS A 860 -24.83 -24.04 13.88
C CYS A 860 -23.52 -24.09 14.67
N LEU A 861 -22.99 -22.94 15.12
CA LEU A 861 -21.82 -22.92 15.99
C LEU A 861 -22.07 -23.64 17.33
N LEU A 862 -23.24 -23.45 17.95
CA LEU A 862 -23.56 -24.09 19.23
C LEU A 862 -23.72 -25.62 19.09
N VAL A 863 -24.39 -26.09 18.03
CA VAL A 863 -24.53 -27.52 17.71
C VAL A 863 -23.16 -28.17 17.49
N VAL A 864 -22.30 -27.57 16.65
CA VAL A 864 -20.96 -28.09 16.35
C VAL A 864 -20.07 -28.08 17.60
N TYR A 865 -20.16 -27.04 18.43
CA TYR A 865 -19.46 -26.97 19.72
C TYR A 865 -19.88 -28.10 20.68
N LYS A 866 -21.19 -28.33 20.87
CA LYS A 866 -21.68 -29.41 21.75
C LYS A 866 -21.26 -30.77 21.20
N PHE A 867 -21.44 -31.03 19.90
CA PHE A 867 -21.05 -32.29 19.28
C PHE A 867 -19.58 -32.63 19.59
N VAL A 868 -18.64 -31.72 19.34
CA VAL A 868 -17.22 -31.92 19.66
C VAL A 868 -16.96 -32.03 21.17
N SER A 869 -17.70 -31.30 22.01
CA SER A 869 -17.59 -31.39 23.47
C SER A 869 -18.05 -32.76 24.01
N ASP A 870 -19.06 -33.37 23.40
CA ASP A 870 -19.61 -34.67 23.78
C ASP A 870 -18.72 -35.81 23.23
N SER A 871 -18.19 -35.68 22.01
CA SER A 871 -17.27 -36.67 21.39
C SER A 871 -15.98 -36.89 22.18
N HIS A 872 -15.48 -35.89 22.92
CA HIS A 872 -14.31 -36.04 23.78
C HIS A 872 -14.61 -36.69 25.15
N GLY A 873 -15.88 -37.00 25.46
CA GLY A 873 -16.32 -37.57 26.73
C GLY A 873 -16.52 -39.09 26.74
N SER A 874 -16.49 -39.77 25.59
CA SER A 874 -16.65 -41.22 25.47
C SER A 874 -15.51 -41.82 24.65
N LEU A 875 -14.72 -42.69 25.25
CA LEU A 875 -13.47 -43.20 24.65
C LEU A 875 -13.31 -44.71 24.83
N THR A 876 -14.32 -45.47 24.37
CA THR A 876 -14.27 -46.93 24.28
C THR A 876 -14.73 -47.42 22.91
N GLY A 877 -13.77 -47.80 22.06
CA GLY A 877 -14.01 -48.65 20.88
C GLY A 877 -14.57 -47.99 19.62
N LEU A 878 -13.69 -47.44 18.77
CA LEU A 878 -13.70 -47.63 17.31
C LEU A 878 -12.36 -47.13 16.70
N SER A 879 -12.07 -47.56 15.46
CA SER A 879 -10.76 -47.41 14.81
C SER A 879 -10.40 -45.99 14.33
N PRO A 880 -9.11 -45.70 14.05
CA PRO A 880 -8.64 -44.38 13.61
C PRO A 880 -8.95 -44.08 12.13
N GLU A 881 -10.23 -43.94 11.79
CA GLU A 881 -10.72 -43.66 10.43
C GLU A 881 -11.25 -42.21 10.26
N TRP A 882 -10.62 -41.24 10.92
CA TRP A 882 -11.12 -39.84 10.99
C TRP A 882 -10.15 -38.75 10.49
N ASP A 883 -9.01 -39.13 9.90
CA ASP A 883 -8.09 -38.17 9.24
C ASP A 883 -8.48 -37.87 7.77
N ASP A 884 -9.36 -38.67 7.15
CA ASP A 884 -9.92 -38.38 5.83
C ASP A 884 -11.25 -37.62 5.94
N THR A 885 -11.36 -36.50 5.22
CA THR A 885 -12.59 -35.68 5.21
C THR A 885 -13.57 -36.05 4.10
N SER A 886 -13.32 -37.13 3.35
CA SER A 886 -14.19 -37.63 2.27
C SER A 886 -15.64 -37.91 2.72
N LEU A 887 -15.84 -38.41 3.95
CA LEU A 887 -17.16 -38.74 4.49
C LEU A 887 -18.09 -37.53 4.70
N VAL A 888 -17.54 -36.32 4.87
CA VAL A 888 -18.34 -35.08 4.88
C VAL A 888 -18.92 -34.78 3.48
N SER A 889 -18.34 -35.35 2.42
CA SER A 889 -18.83 -35.24 1.05
C SER A 889 -19.80 -36.34 0.64
N GLN A 890 -19.95 -37.44 1.42
CA GLN A 890 -20.79 -38.59 1.06
C GLN A 890 -22.16 -38.66 1.78
N ARG A 891 -22.49 -37.72 2.68
CA ARG A 891 -23.83 -37.61 3.30
C ARG A 891 -24.40 -36.18 3.28
N GLN A 892 -24.34 -35.53 2.12
CA GLN A 892 -24.82 -34.15 1.96
C GLN A 892 -26.35 -34.02 2.16
N ASP A 893 -27.15 -35.04 1.81
CA ASP A 893 -28.62 -35.02 1.93
C ASP A 893 -29.17 -35.17 3.37
N GLY A 894 -28.32 -35.45 4.37
CA GLY A 894 -28.79 -35.79 5.71
C GLY A 894 -29.18 -34.59 6.61
N PHE A 895 -28.61 -33.41 6.34
CA PHE A 895 -28.45 -32.40 7.41
C PHE A 895 -29.61 -31.42 7.61
N ILE A 896 -30.46 -31.16 6.61
CA ILE A 896 -31.68 -30.33 6.75
C ILE A 896 -32.76 -30.87 5.79
N ARG A 897 -34.01 -30.99 6.25
CA ARG A 897 -35.16 -31.37 5.42
C ARG A 897 -36.32 -30.39 5.66
N SER A 898 -36.82 -29.73 4.61
CA SER A 898 -38.06 -28.93 4.73
C SER A 898 -39.29 -29.84 4.82
N ARG A 899 -40.30 -29.46 5.63
CA ARG A 899 -41.59 -30.17 5.67
C ARG A 899 -42.44 -29.87 4.43
N SER A 900 -42.16 -30.55 3.33
CA SER A 900 -43.01 -30.54 2.11
C SER A 900 -42.94 -31.87 1.33
N ARG A 901 -43.22 -32.98 2.03
CA ARG A 901 -43.75 -34.21 1.42
C ARG A 901 -44.89 -34.71 2.30
N GLY A 902 -46.12 -34.59 1.80
CA GLY A 902 -47.34 -34.95 2.51
C GLY A 902 -48.56 -34.35 1.81
N ASN A 903 -49.25 -35.21 1.05
CA ASN A 903 -50.63 -35.08 0.55
C ASN A 903 -51.04 -33.77 -0.15
N LEU A 904 -51.04 -33.81 -1.48
CA LEU A 904 -52.30 -33.79 -2.22
C LEU A 904 -52.12 -34.53 -3.56
N ALA A 905 -53.24 -35.02 -4.09
CA ALA A 905 -53.39 -35.49 -5.47
C ALA A 905 -54.11 -34.41 -6.29
#